data_AF-A0A7M5V9A1-F1
#
_entry.id   AF-A0A7M5V9A1-F1
#
_cell.length_a   1.000
_cell.length_b   1.000
_cell.length_c   1.000
_cell.angle_alpha   90.00
_cell.angle_beta   90.00
_cell.angle_gamma   90.00
#
_symmetry.space_group_name_H-M   'P 1'
#
loop_
_entity.id
_entity.type
_entity.pdbx_description
1 polymer ?
#
loop_
_entity_poly.entity_id
_entity_poly.type
_entity_poly.pdbx_seq_one_letter_code
_entity_poly.pdbx_strand_id
1 'polypeptide(L)'
;MGKKLKNIKDITVQETNDSSILSKASITKLGYFDDPYLSLFTTRVPRRAPLIHRGYYIRAKAIDHSLRSFLECCKELNTPHQIISLGAGFDTSYFRLKENGLLKNCRFIEIDFEDVMRRKIAIIRQHQVLQDIIGTFKTESENSLESDDYLIVPCDLTDLKKLDVFMEKFGIDCNLPSLFFSECVLTYVDLKHSKNLIGWIQKRFQQAAVVIYEQIRPDDAFGYVMMRHFDKIQSPLRRIKDLFTIQKHREVFEALNYSNVLGFDMNFFYEHYLDECEKGRMIRLELFDEFEEWHLKCSHYCIIAAFTGLLTNCNLPARMFPYYAPPEDQPPQPLSYTPTTLNEEQLEVKRFGHRCVQLTNNQFLCMGGFGVTPDGGHKRLNTGLLINSNDVPKCTQINELDDVLYNSITRLSDNRFFVLGGRKSPKTTIPKYGIFVFDGNLVCPVVTKDAETQEEIMVVSRWRHSAVLFKGQILLFGGVTTDNRTLNDLWCIDVNGLTVRKISTTGDVELFARHSHTMSVWKKENVVVYGGLEHSMHLSNQMLLLSLKDGEYHIKEMKFQVPLPKRYAHTSHVVNDTMIVVGGVDTSGQFSTNEILLIDLIGRTFRGLKFPACNPASPLMFHNHQSLLLTRGREGCEKEGRLLVVGGGGNCFSFGTHFNRCVVSLDLSDEIKLT
;
A
#
# COMPACT_ATOMS: atom_id res chain seq x y z
N MET A 1 42.10 -0.43 -1.82
CA MET A 1 40.77 0.19 -1.57
C MET A 1 39.59 -0.74 -1.88
N GLY A 2 39.52 -1.38 -3.05
CA GLY A 2 38.35 -2.20 -3.47
C GLY A 2 37.92 -3.33 -2.52
N LYS A 3 38.85 -4.12 -1.95
CA LYS A 3 38.50 -5.19 -0.98
C LYS A 3 37.91 -4.67 0.33
N LYS A 4 38.43 -3.54 0.86
CA LYS A 4 37.93 -2.90 2.09
C LYS A 4 36.53 -2.30 1.89
N LEU A 5 36.28 -1.71 0.71
CA LEU A 5 34.97 -1.21 0.30
C LEU A 5 33.95 -2.34 0.03
N LYS A 6 34.38 -3.49 -0.51
CA LYS A 6 33.53 -4.69 -0.64
C LYS A 6 33.14 -5.21 0.75
N ASN A 7 34.10 -5.37 1.65
CA ASN A 7 33.87 -5.86 3.01
C ASN A 7 32.91 -4.98 3.82
N ILE A 8 33.03 -3.64 3.73
CA ILE A 8 32.09 -2.71 4.39
C ILE A 8 30.66 -2.85 3.85
N LYS A 9 30.50 -3.02 2.53
CA LYS A 9 29.18 -3.21 1.90
C LYS A 9 28.57 -4.56 2.24
N ASP A 10 29.39 -5.60 2.36
CA ASP A 10 28.93 -6.93 2.75
C ASP A 10 28.44 -6.92 4.21
N ILE A 11 29.07 -6.14 5.09
CA ILE A 11 28.63 -5.95 6.48
C ILE A 11 27.26 -5.24 6.54
N THR A 12 27.05 -4.14 5.82
CA THR A 12 25.76 -3.41 5.85
C THR A 12 24.61 -4.23 5.26
N VAL A 13 24.89 -5.08 4.26
CA VAL A 13 23.91 -6.05 3.75
C VAL A 13 23.57 -7.10 4.81
N GLN A 14 24.56 -7.62 5.55
CA GLN A 14 24.31 -8.56 6.65
C GLN A 14 23.47 -7.95 7.78
N GLU A 15 23.61 -6.65 8.07
CA GLU A 15 22.76 -5.96 9.07
C GLU A 15 21.27 -5.92 8.67
N THR A 16 20.94 -6.13 7.39
CA THR A 16 19.53 -6.22 6.95
C THR A 16 18.83 -7.47 7.50
N ASN A 17 19.58 -8.55 7.76
CA ASN A 17 19.08 -9.72 8.49
C ASN A 17 18.57 -9.29 9.88
N ASP A 18 19.41 -8.56 10.60
CA ASP A 18 19.14 -8.17 11.99
C ASP A 18 17.96 -7.19 12.09
N SER A 19 17.72 -6.37 11.06
CA SER A 19 16.52 -5.51 10.97
C SER A 19 15.25 -6.30 10.62
N SER A 20 15.35 -7.22 9.66
CA SER A 20 14.24 -8.03 9.16
C SER A 20 13.71 -8.98 10.23
N ILE A 21 14.61 -9.66 10.96
CA ILE A 21 14.23 -10.64 11.98
C ILE A 21 13.43 -10.02 13.13
N LEU A 22 13.76 -8.79 13.54
CA LEU A 22 13.01 -8.06 14.57
C LEU A 22 11.57 -7.79 14.14
N SER A 23 11.35 -7.54 12.86
CA SER A 23 10.01 -7.30 12.31
C SER A 23 9.22 -8.60 12.16
N LYS A 24 9.88 -9.70 11.74
CA LYS A 24 9.30 -11.06 11.75
C LYS A 24 8.90 -11.47 13.18
N ALA A 25 9.78 -11.31 14.17
CA ALA A 25 9.47 -11.63 15.57
C ALA A 25 8.31 -10.78 16.12
N SER A 26 8.21 -9.50 15.72
CA SER A 26 7.11 -8.62 16.13
C SER A 26 5.75 -9.10 15.64
N ILE A 27 5.65 -9.60 14.39
CA ILE A 27 4.38 -10.13 13.86
C ILE A 27 3.97 -11.43 14.56
N THR A 28 4.93 -12.29 14.88
CA THR A 28 4.68 -13.52 15.63
C THR A 28 4.15 -13.24 17.03
N LYS A 29 4.79 -12.32 17.76
CA LYS A 29 4.36 -11.94 19.12
C LYS A 29 2.92 -11.41 19.17
N LEU A 30 2.44 -10.85 18.06
CA LEU A 30 1.09 -10.30 17.93
C LEU A 30 0.09 -11.27 17.29
N GLY A 31 0.51 -12.51 17.02
CA GLY A 31 -0.35 -13.54 16.46
C GLY A 31 -0.69 -13.36 14.99
N TYR A 32 0.04 -12.54 14.24
CA TYR A 32 -0.14 -12.46 12.78
C TYR A 32 0.27 -13.77 12.10
N PHE A 33 1.36 -14.38 12.56
CA PHE A 33 1.95 -15.56 11.96
C PHE A 33 2.50 -16.48 13.05
N ASP A 34 2.25 -17.78 12.92
CA ASP A 34 2.67 -18.76 13.94
C ASP A 34 4.10 -19.23 13.65
N ASP A 35 5.00 -18.89 14.58
CA ASP A 35 6.42 -19.22 14.54
C ASP A 35 7.04 -19.15 15.93
N PRO A 36 6.98 -20.22 16.72
CA PRO A 36 7.49 -20.20 18.10
C PRO A 36 9.02 -20.00 18.17
N TYR A 37 9.76 -20.25 17.09
CA TYR A 37 11.22 -20.26 17.09
C TYR A 37 11.83 -18.89 16.80
N LEU A 38 11.13 -18.00 16.08
CA LEU A 38 11.66 -16.68 15.71
C LEU A 38 12.18 -15.88 16.91
N SER A 39 11.51 -16.02 18.06
CA SER A 39 11.92 -15.32 19.29
C SER A 39 13.32 -15.71 19.78
N LEU A 40 13.77 -16.95 19.51
CA LEU A 40 15.08 -17.48 19.90
C LEU A 40 16.22 -16.87 19.07
N PHE A 41 15.91 -16.40 17.86
CA PHE A 41 16.86 -15.76 16.96
C PHE A 41 16.94 -14.23 17.13
N THR A 42 16.31 -13.68 18.17
CA THR A 42 16.34 -12.24 18.46
C THR A 42 16.61 -11.97 19.93
N THR A 43 17.40 -10.95 20.23
CA THR A 43 17.65 -10.53 21.63
C THR A 43 16.47 -9.76 22.23
N ARG A 44 15.63 -9.18 21.37
CA ARG A 44 14.44 -8.41 21.76
C ARG A 44 13.40 -8.48 20.66
N VAL A 45 12.14 -8.32 21.05
CA VAL A 45 11.00 -8.27 20.12
C VAL A 45 10.36 -6.87 20.20
N PRO A 46 10.91 -5.87 19.49
CA PRO A 46 10.36 -4.52 19.51
C PRO A 46 9.03 -4.50 18.76
N ARG A 47 8.05 -3.81 19.33
CA ARG A 47 6.79 -3.55 18.61
C ARG A 47 7.06 -2.65 17.41
N ARG A 48 6.53 -3.01 16.23
CA ARG A 48 6.54 -2.16 15.03
C ARG A 48 5.18 -1.48 14.84
N ALA A 49 5.11 -0.57 13.87
CA ALA A 49 3.84 0.02 13.45
C ALA A 49 2.93 -1.04 12.80
N PRO A 50 1.60 -0.96 12.94
CA PRO A 50 0.66 -1.89 12.29
C PRO A 50 0.89 -2.06 10.78
N LEU A 51 1.27 -0.98 10.08
CA LEU A 51 1.67 -1.01 8.67
C LEU A 51 2.85 -1.97 8.42
N ILE A 52 3.87 -1.93 9.27
CA ILE A 52 5.02 -2.85 9.18
C ILE A 52 4.58 -4.29 9.47
N HIS A 53 3.68 -4.50 10.43
CA HIS A 53 3.18 -5.84 10.75
C HIS A 53 2.46 -6.48 9.56
N ARG A 54 1.49 -5.77 8.95
CA ARG A 54 0.82 -6.23 7.73
C ARG A 54 1.85 -6.46 6.61
N GLY A 55 2.81 -5.54 6.49
CA GLY A 55 4.06 -5.63 5.71
C GLY A 55 4.69 -7.01 5.68
N TYR A 56 5.12 -7.43 6.86
CA TYR A 56 5.84 -8.68 7.08
C TYR A 56 4.90 -9.90 7.09
N TYR A 57 3.64 -9.72 7.46
CA TYR A 57 2.65 -10.79 7.44
C TYR A 57 2.38 -11.29 6.02
N ILE A 58 2.10 -10.40 5.04
CA ILE A 58 1.88 -10.83 3.65
C ILE A 58 3.15 -11.44 3.04
N ARG A 59 4.33 -10.92 3.43
CA ARG A 59 5.63 -11.46 3.05
C ARG A 59 5.79 -12.91 3.55
N ALA A 60 5.52 -13.15 4.83
CA ALA A 60 5.59 -14.47 5.43
C ALA A 60 4.59 -15.45 4.79
N LYS A 61 3.34 -15.01 4.55
CA LYS A 61 2.32 -15.82 3.87
C LYS A 61 2.72 -16.18 2.44
N ALA A 62 3.31 -15.26 1.69
CA ALA A 62 3.72 -15.50 0.31
C ALA A 62 4.83 -16.57 0.19
N ILE A 63 5.83 -16.51 1.09
CA ILE A 63 6.89 -17.52 1.16
C ILE A 63 6.34 -18.86 1.69
N ASP A 64 5.55 -18.84 2.76
CA ASP A 64 4.96 -20.03 3.37
C ASP A 64 4.06 -20.79 2.39
N HIS A 65 3.24 -20.07 1.62
CA HIS A 65 2.42 -20.62 0.53
C HIS A 65 3.30 -21.34 -0.49
N SER A 66 4.37 -20.70 -0.96
CA SER A 66 5.28 -21.28 -1.96
C SER A 66 5.97 -22.56 -1.45
N LEU A 67 6.44 -22.54 -0.20
CA LEU A 67 7.04 -23.70 0.45
C LEU A 67 6.03 -24.86 0.56
N ARG A 68 4.81 -24.58 1.03
CA ARG A 68 3.75 -25.59 1.18
C ARG A 68 3.30 -26.17 -0.15
N SER A 69 3.07 -25.35 -1.17
CA SER A 69 2.68 -25.85 -2.50
C SER A 69 3.72 -26.79 -3.10
N PHE A 70 5.02 -26.49 -2.92
CA PHE A 70 6.09 -27.38 -3.35
C PHE A 70 6.11 -28.70 -2.57
N LEU A 71 6.02 -28.64 -1.23
CA LEU A 71 6.03 -29.82 -0.37
C LEU A 71 4.81 -30.72 -0.62
N GLU A 72 3.62 -30.14 -0.81
CA GLU A 72 2.40 -30.86 -1.15
C GLU A 72 2.54 -31.58 -2.50
N CYS A 73 3.09 -30.90 -3.51
CA CYS A 73 3.37 -31.50 -4.80
C CYS A 73 4.36 -32.67 -4.70
N CYS A 74 5.46 -32.51 -3.96
CA CYS A 74 6.45 -33.57 -3.79
C CYS A 74 5.93 -34.75 -2.95
N LYS A 75 5.05 -34.48 -1.98
CA LYS A 75 4.37 -35.51 -1.18
C LYS A 75 3.52 -36.43 -2.06
N GLU A 76 2.81 -35.87 -3.04
CA GLU A 76 2.03 -36.67 -4.00
C GLU A 76 2.90 -37.47 -4.97
N LEU A 77 4.03 -36.89 -5.40
CA LEU A 77 5.00 -37.60 -6.23
C LEU A 77 5.71 -38.72 -5.46
N ASN A 78 5.69 -38.68 -4.12
CA ASN A 78 6.38 -39.60 -3.23
C ASN A 78 7.88 -39.74 -3.55
N THR A 79 8.50 -38.63 -3.95
CA THR A 79 9.93 -38.58 -4.31
C THR A 79 10.73 -37.83 -3.24
N PRO A 80 11.98 -38.22 -2.98
CA PRO A 80 12.93 -37.36 -2.28
C PRO A 80 13.04 -36.01 -2.98
N HIS A 81 13.19 -34.94 -2.20
CA HIS A 81 13.20 -33.57 -2.72
C HIS A 81 14.03 -32.65 -1.81
N GLN A 82 14.29 -31.44 -2.30
CA GLN A 82 15.19 -30.50 -1.63
C GLN A 82 14.59 -29.09 -1.58
N ILE A 83 14.86 -28.38 -0.50
CA ILE A 83 14.59 -26.94 -0.39
C ILE A 83 15.92 -26.25 -0.12
N ILE A 84 16.21 -25.19 -0.88
CA ILE A 84 17.43 -24.40 -0.79
C ILE A 84 17.05 -22.94 -0.53
N SER A 85 17.32 -22.45 0.68
CA SER A 85 17.14 -21.06 1.09
C SER A 85 18.39 -20.24 0.75
N LEU A 86 18.25 -19.31 -0.20
CA LEU A 86 19.33 -18.44 -0.68
C LEU A 86 19.36 -17.12 0.11
N GLY A 87 20.38 -16.95 0.94
CA GLY A 87 20.47 -15.87 1.93
C GLY A 87 19.49 -16.10 3.07
N ALA A 88 19.62 -17.25 3.72
CA ALA A 88 18.66 -17.73 4.70
C ALA A 88 18.52 -16.81 5.93
N GLY A 89 19.54 -16.02 6.26
CA GLY A 89 19.56 -15.22 7.48
C GLY A 89 19.22 -16.08 8.70
N PHE A 90 18.40 -15.52 9.59
CA PHE A 90 17.81 -16.24 10.71
C PHE A 90 16.39 -16.75 10.42
N ASP A 91 16.10 -17.14 9.17
CA ASP A 91 14.83 -17.76 8.86
C ASP A 91 14.61 -19.07 9.65
N THR A 92 13.36 -19.32 10.01
CA THR A 92 12.94 -20.40 10.92
C THR A 92 12.02 -21.41 10.22
N SER A 93 11.88 -21.32 8.90
CA SER A 93 10.99 -22.19 8.13
C SER A 93 11.33 -23.67 8.29
N TYR A 94 12.62 -24.04 8.38
CA TYR A 94 13.01 -25.42 8.65
C TYR A 94 12.32 -25.97 9.91
N PHE A 95 12.50 -25.29 11.06
CA PHE A 95 11.95 -25.72 12.35
C PHE A 95 10.42 -25.83 12.30
N ARG A 96 9.75 -24.81 11.75
CA ARG A 96 8.29 -24.81 11.60
C ARG A 96 7.80 -25.97 10.72
N LEU A 97 8.40 -26.17 9.55
CA LEU A 97 7.95 -27.19 8.61
C LEU A 97 8.27 -28.60 9.16
N LYS A 98 9.40 -28.77 9.87
CA LYS A 98 9.80 -30.03 10.50
C LYS A 98 8.83 -30.45 11.60
N GLU A 99 8.53 -29.56 12.55
CA GLU A 99 7.60 -29.87 13.65
C GLU A 99 6.16 -30.12 13.15
N ASN A 100 5.75 -29.46 12.06
CA ASN A 100 4.47 -29.76 11.40
C ASN A 100 4.49 -31.05 10.55
N GLY A 101 5.59 -31.81 10.54
CA GLY A 101 5.71 -33.08 9.82
C GLY A 101 5.75 -32.94 8.28
N LEU A 102 6.05 -31.75 7.76
CA LEU A 102 5.98 -31.45 6.33
C LEU A 102 7.27 -31.77 5.56
N LEU A 103 8.39 -31.93 6.26
CA LEU A 103 9.71 -32.20 5.64
C LEU A 103 10.03 -33.69 5.43
N LYS A 104 9.02 -34.57 5.37
CA LYS A 104 9.26 -35.99 5.11
C LYS A 104 9.91 -36.16 3.73
N ASN A 105 11.03 -36.89 3.66
CA ASN A 105 11.84 -37.08 2.46
C ASN A 105 12.37 -35.77 1.84
N CYS A 106 12.45 -34.70 2.63
CA CYS A 106 12.96 -33.40 2.19
C CYS A 106 14.31 -33.13 2.85
N ARG A 107 15.30 -32.69 2.08
CA ARG A 107 16.52 -32.10 2.64
C ARG A 107 16.45 -30.57 2.53
N PHE A 108 16.51 -29.89 3.66
CA PHE A 108 16.45 -28.43 3.75
C PHE A 108 17.86 -27.86 3.89
N ILE A 109 18.22 -26.95 2.99
CA ILE A 109 19.58 -26.42 2.85
C ILE A 109 19.51 -24.90 2.98
N GLU A 110 20.35 -24.33 3.83
CA GLU A 110 20.46 -22.90 4.04
C GLU A 110 21.85 -22.39 3.68
N ILE A 111 21.87 -21.33 2.89
CA ILE A 111 23.10 -20.72 2.38
C ILE A 111 23.09 -19.24 2.74
N ASP A 112 24.15 -18.75 3.38
CA ASP A 112 24.36 -17.33 3.62
C ASP A 112 25.86 -17.04 3.81
N PHE A 113 26.21 -15.78 4.05
CA PHE A 113 27.55 -15.39 4.44
C PHE A 113 28.01 -16.11 5.71
N GLU A 114 29.32 -16.34 5.78
CA GLU A 114 29.97 -17.09 6.85
C GLU A 114 29.64 -16.57 8.25
N ASP A 115 29.67 -15.24 8.44
CA ASP A 115 29.35 -14.62 9.72
C ASP A 115 27.89 -14.81 10.12
N VAL A 116 26.96 -14.80 9.17
CA VAL A 116 25.53 -15.04 9.43
C VAL A 116 25.30 -16.48 9.84
N MET A 117 25.88 -17.44 9.11
CA MET A 117 25.75 -18.87 9.42
C MET A 117 26.40 -19.21 10.77
N ARG A 118 27.58 -18.65 11.07
CA ARG A 118 28.24 -18.79 12.37
C ARG A 118 27.35 -18.31 13.52
N ARG A 119 26.70 -17.13 13.39
CA ARG A 119 25.77 -16.62 14.40
C ARG A 119 24.53 -17.51 14.54
N LYS A 120 23.96 -17.99 13.42
CA LYS A 120 22.80 -18.88 13.43
C LYS A 120 23.10 -20.19 14.16
N ILE A 121 24.22 -20.83 13.84
CA ILE A 121 24.67 -22.08 14.48
C ILE A 121 24.93 -21.85 15.98
N ALA A 122 25.55 -20.73 16.35
CA ALA A 122 25.74 -20.39 17.76
C ALA A 122 24.41 -20.28 18.52
N ILE A 123 23.36 -19.72 17.90
CA ILE A 123 22.01 -19.66 18.50
C ILE A 123 21.42 -21.07 18.62
N ILE A 124 21.54 -21.92 17.59
CA ILE A 124 21.07 -23.32 17.63
C ILE A 124 21.71 -24.08 18.80
N ARG A 125 23.03 -23.95 18.99
CA ARG A 125 23.76 -24.57 20.10
C ARG A 125 23.30 -24.12 21.49
N GLN A 126 22.81 -22.90 21.61
CA GLN A 126 22.36 -22.34 22.88
C GLN A 126 20.96 -22.85 23.27
N HIS A 127 20.17 -23.37 22.32
CA HIS A 127 18.77 -23.70 22.54
C HIS A 127 18.48 -25.17 22.27
N GLN A 128 18.27 -25.94 23.34
CA GLN A 128 18.00 -27.38 23.26
C GLN A 128 16.81 -27.71 22.35
N VAL A 129 15.74 -26.91 22.41
CA VAL A 129 14.55 -27.07 21.56
C VAL A 129 14.88 -27.11 20.07
N LEU A 130 15.83 -26.29 19.60
CA LEU A 130 16.24 -26.29 18.19
C LEU A 130 17.06 -27.54 17.84
N GLN A 131 17.90 -27.99 18.76
CA GLN A 131 18.71 -29.19 18.60
C GLN A 131 17.84 -30.44 18.57
N ASP A 132 16.83 -30.52 19.43
CA ASP A 132 15.89 -31.63 19.50
C ASP A 132 15.10 -31.80 18.19
N ILE A 133 14.72 -30.69 17.55
CA ILE A 133 14.01 -30.70 16.25
C ILE A 133 14.93 -31.17 15.11
N ILE A 134 16.19 -30.72 15.11
CA ILE A 134 17.18 -31.13 14.10
C ILE A 134 17.56 -32.61 14.27
N GLY A 135 17.62 -33.09 15.51
CA GLY A 135 18.05 -34.43 15.85
C GLY A 135 19.57 -34.59 15.76
N THR A 136 20.03 -35.73 15.25
CA THR A 136 21.45 -36.09 15.27
C THR A 136 22.28 -35.27 14.28
N PHE A 137 23.35 -34.63 14.78
CA PHE A 137 24.33 -33.95 13.94
C PHE A 137 25.33 -34.96 13.35
N LYS A 138 25.49 -34.93 12.03
CA LYS A 138 26.50 -35.71 11.30
C LYS A 138 27.86 -35.03 11.32
N THR A 139 27.86 -33.75 10.96
CA THR A 139 29.04 -32.90 10.99
C THR A 139 28.67 -31.55 11.54
N GLU A 140 29.54 -31.00 12.38
CA GLU A 140 29.34 -29.68 12.97
C GLU A 140 30.68 -28.94 13.06
N SER A 141 30.66 -27.68 12.64
CA SER A 141 31.80 -26.76 12.70
C SER A 141 31.32 -25.38 13.13
N GLU A 142 32.21 -24.40 13.27
CA GLU A 142 31.80 -23.05 13.68
C GLU A 142 30.82 -22.38 12.71
N ASN A 143 30.88 -22.71 11.42
CA ASN A 143 30.15 -22.01 10.36
C ASN A 143 29.31 -22.94 9.46
N SER A 144 29.37 -24.27 9.66
CA SER A 144 28.56 -25.26 8.93
C SER A 144 27.96 -26.29 9.89
N LEU A 145 26.75 -26.75 9.63
CA LEU A 145 26.02 -27.75 10.41
C LEU A 145 25.29 -28.71 9.46
N GLU A 146 25.35 -30.01 9.72
CA GLU A 146 24.70 -31.05 8.93
C GLU A 146 23.99 -32.08 9.82
N SER A 147 22.74 -32.38 9.48
CA SER A 147 21.95 -33.51 10.02
C SER A 147 21.47 -34.42 8.88
N ASP A 148 20.50 -35.29 9.15
CA ASP A 148 19.86 -36.12 8.13
C ASP A 148 19.09 -35.31 7.08
N ASP A 149 18.40 -34.26 7.49
CA ASP A 149 17.48 -33.49 6.65
C ASP A 149 17.72 -31.98 6.68
N TYR A 150 18.77 -31.52 7.39
CA TYR A 150 19.13 -30.11 7.49
C TYR A 150 20.60 -29.87 7.21
N LEU A 151 20.90 -28.84 6.41
CA LEU A 151 22.25 -28.44 6.08
C LEU A 151 22.36 -26.91 6.12
N ILE A 152 23.32 -26.39 6.88
CA ILE A 152 23.69 -24.98 6.92
C ILE A 152 25.11 -24.85 6.37
N VAL A 153 25.32 -24.04 5.32
CA VAL A 153 26.64 -23.86 4.69
C VAL A 153 26.98 -22.39 4.39
N PRO A 154 28.23 -21.96 4.63
CA PRO A 154 28.66 -20.59 4.44
C PRO A 154 29.15 -20.34 3.00
N CYS A 155 28.36 -19.63 2.19
CA CYS A 155 28.72 -19.30 0.82
C CYS A 155 28.24 -17.90 0.39
N ASP A 156 29.15 -17.12 -0.20
CA ASP A 156 28.80 -15.92 -0.97
C ASP A 156 28.10 -16.39 -2.24
N LEU A 157 26.83 -15.99 -2.43
CA LEU A 157 26.00 -16.39 -3.57
C LEU A 157 26.58 -15.97 -4.93
N THR A 158 27.58 -15.07 -4.96
CA THR A 158 28.29 -14.67 -6.17
C THR A 158 29.46 -15.61 -6.53
N ASP A 159 29.88 -16.50 -5.62
CA ASP A 159 30.96 -17.47 -5.81
C ASP A 159 30.41 -18.85 -6.22
N LEU A 160 30.04 -18.98 -7.50
CA LEU A 160 29.48 -20.21 -8.04
C LEU A 160 30.44 -21.41 -7.99
N LYS A 161 31.76 -21.17 -7.99
CA LYS A 161 32.75 -22.24 -7.87
C LYS A 161 32.74 -22.84 -6.47
N LYS A 162 32.64 -21.98 -5.45
CA LYS A 162 32.50 -22.43 -4.06
C LYS A 162 31.17 -23.16 -3.85
N LEU A 163 30.09 -22.70 -4.47
CA LEU A 163 28.82 -23.44 -4.48
C LEU A 163 28.97 -24.83 -5.10
N ASP A 164 29.61 -24.97 -6.27
CA ASP A 164 29.85 -26.29 -6.89
C ASP A 164 30.60 -27.25 -5.95
N VAL A 165 31.67 -26.77 -5.31
CA VAL A 165 32.44 -27.56 -4.33
C VAL A 165 31.56 -28.00 -3.16
N PHE A 166 30.64 -27.15 -2.68
CA PHE A 166 29.73 -27.52 -1.60
C PHE A 166 28.67 -28.53 -2.02
N MET A 167 28.13 -28.39 -3.23
CA MET A 167 27.15 -29.34 -3.77
C MET A 167 27.76 -30.74 -3.84
N GLU A 168 29.00 -30.86 -4.31
CA GLU A 168 29.75 -32.13 -4.34
C GLU A 168 30.06 -32.63 -2.92
N LYS A 169 30.62 -31.78 -2.06
CA LYS A 169 31.03 -32.14 -0.70
C LYS A 169 29.88 -32.70 0.13
N PHE A 170 28.71 -32.07 0.06
CA PHE A 170 27.57 -32.45 0.88
C PHE A 170 26.58 -33.35 0.14
N GLY A 171 26.86 -33.75 -1.11
CA GLY A 171 26.01 -34.66 -1.88
C GLY A 171 24.62 -34.08 -2.15
N ILE A 172 24.55 -32.83 -2.62
CA ILE A 172 23.28 -32.21 -3.05
C ILE A 172 22.93 -32.78 -4.43
N ASP A 173 21.82 -33.52 -4.51
CA ASP A 173 21.46 -34.27 -5.73
C ASP A 173 20.74 -33.37 -6.73
N CYS A 174 21.42 -33.02 -7.81
CA CYS A 174 20.88 -32.14 -8.85
C CYS A 174 19.77 -32.78 -9.70
N ASN A 175 19.48 -34.08 -9.53
CA ASN A 175 18.40 -34.78 -10.22
C ASN A 175 17.07 -34.76 -9.46
N LEU A 176 17.09 -34.43 -8.16
CA LEU A 176 15.88 -34.37 -7.34
C LEU A 176 15.10 -33.07 -7.58
N PRO A 177 13.76 -33.10 -7.44
CA PRO A 177 12.94 -31.89 -7.34
C PRO A 177 13.51 -30.95 -6.28
N SER A 178 13.85 -29.73 -6.70
CA SER A 178 14.54 -28.76 -5.83
C SER A 178 13.86 -27.40 -5.89
N LEU A 179 13.41 -26.89 -4.74
CA LEU A 179 12.91 -25.53 -4.61
C LEU A 179 14.03 -24.63 -4.09
N PHE A 180 14.41 -23.65 -4.89
CA PHE A 180 15.23 -22.52 -4.47
C PHE A 180 14.30 -21.37 -4.11
N PHE A 181 14.53 -20.71 -2.97
CA PHE A 181 13.83 -19.47 -2.69
C PHE A 181 14.77 -18.38 -2.19
N SER A 182 14.44 -17.14 -2.53
CA SER A 182 15.16 -15.94 -2.14
C SER A 182 14.17 -14.89 -1.63
N GLU A 183 14.29 -14.52 -0.35
CA GLU A 183 13.36 -13.60 0.31
C GLU A 183 14.06 -12.28 0.66
N CYS A 184 13.98 -11.30 -0.24
CA CYS A 184 14.68 -10.01 -0.16
C CYS A 184 16.22 -10.13 -0.11
N VAL A 185 16.80 -11.05 -0.89
CA VAL A 185 18.27 -11.26 -0.92
C VAL A 185 18.87 -10.85 -2.25
N LEU A 186 18.38 -11.40 -3.37
CA LEU A 186 18.94 -11.12 -4.70
C LEU A 186 18.83 -9.66 -5.13
N THR A 187 17.91 -8.89 -4.53
CA THR A 187 17.82 -7.43 -4.69
C THR A 187 19.12 -6.69 -4.35
N TYR A 188 19.93 -7.21 -3.41
CA TYR A 188 21.23 -6.62 -3.02
C TYR A 188 22.39 -7.06 -3.92
N VAL A 189 22.18 -8.08 -4.76
CA VAL A 189 23.15 -8.60 -5.72
C VAL A 189 22.94 -7.91 -7.06
N ASP A 190 24.02 -7.54 -7.76
CA ASP A 190 23.86 -6.94 -9.09
C ASP A 190 23.27 -7.93 -10.11
N LEU A 191 22.71 -7.39 -11.20
CA LEU A 191 22.04 -8.20 -12.22
C LEU A 191 22.96 -9.28 -12.81
N LYS A 192 24.25 -9.00 -13.01
CA LYS A 192 25.18 -9.95 -13.62
C LYS A 192 25.35 -11.18 -12.73
N HIS A 193 25.66 -10.99 -11.45
CA HIS A 193 25.87 -12.13 -10.55
C HIS A 193 24.58 -12.88 -10.23
N SER A 194 23.47 -12.18 -10.01
CA SER A 194 22.16 -12.83 -9.79
C SER A 194 21.70 -13.63 -11.01
N LYS A 195 21.86 -13.10 -12.23
CA LYS A 195 21.60 -13.82 -13.49
C LYS A 195 22.49 -15.05 -13.64
N ASN A 196 23.77 -14.96 -13.26
CA ASN A 196 24.68 -16.09 -13.27
C ASN A 196 24.24 -17.20 -12.30
N LEU A 197 23.81 -16.85 -11.08
CA LEU A 197 23.28 -17.82 -10.11
C LEU A 197 22.01 -18.50 -10.63
N ILE A 198 21.03 -17.72 -11.12
CA ILE A 198 19.78 -18.26 -11.64
C ILE A 198 20.03 -19.17 -12.86
N GLY A 199 20.96 -18.78 -13.74
CA GLY A 199 21.38 -19.60 -14.88
C GLY A 199 22.19 -20.83 -14.46
N TRP A 200 22.94 -20.76 -13.36
CA TRP A 200 23.63 -21.90 -12.78
C TRP A 200 22.62 -22.93 -12.24
N ILE A 201 21.57 -22.49 -11.53
CA ILE A 201 20.49 -23.37 -11.07
C ILE A 201 19.86 -24.10 -12.26
N GLN A 202 19.49 -23.35 -13.31
CA GLN A 202 18.85 -23.91 -14.51
C GLN A 202 19.71 -24.96 -15.22
N LYS A 203 21.03 -24.76 -15.29
CA LYS A 203 21.96 -25.68 -15.95
C LYS A 203 22.28 -26.92 -15.13
N ARG A 204 22.27 -26.80 -13.79
CA ARG A 204 22.67 -27.89 -12.89
C ARG A 204 21.50 -28.77 -12.51
N PHE A 205 20.35 -28.19 -12.17
CA PHE A 205 19.22 -28.91 -11.63
C PHE A 205 18.24 -29.29 -12.74
N GLN A 206 18.01 -30.60 -12.91
CA GLN A 206 17.08 -31.09 -13.93
C GLN A 206 15.63 -30.67 -13.65
N GLN A 207 15.29 -30.46 -12.36
CA GLN A 207 13.94 -30.20 -11.89
C GLN A 207 13.98 -29.14 -10.79
N ALA A 208 13.85 -27.88 -11.18
CA ALA A 208 13.98 -26.75 -10.25
C ALA A 208 12.76 -25.83 -10.27
N ALA A 209 12.38 -25.35 -9.09
CA ALA A 209 11.54 -24.17 -8.91
C ALA A 209 12.38 -23.08 -8.26
N VAL A 210 12.34 -21.86 -8.77
CA VAL A 210 13.04 -20.70 -8.20
C VAL A 210 12.00 -19.65 -7.83
N VAL A 211 11.84 -19.39 -6.53
CA VAL A 211 10.90 -18.41 -5.98
C VAL A 211 11.66 -17.19 -5.48
N ILE A 212 11.28 -16.00 -5.91
CA ILE A 212 11.90 -14.73 -5.52
C ILE A 212 10.82 -13.81 -4.97
N TYR A 213 11.02 -13.33 -3.74
CA TYR A 213 10.26 -12.24 -3.14
C TYR A 213 11.15 -11.01 -3.03
N GLU A 214 10.88 -9.93 -3.78
CA GLU A 214 11.67 -8.70 -3.70
C GLU A 214 10.94 -7.45 -4.22
N GLN A 215 11.60 -6.30 -4.12
CA GLN A 215 11.04 -5.00 -4.48
C GLN A 215 10.97 -4.77 -6.00
N ILE A 216 9.96 -4.01 -6.43
CA ILE A 216 9.76 -3.53 -7.82
C ILE A 216 9.29 -2.06 -7.81
N ARG A 217 9.15 -1.45 -8.99
CA ARG A 217 8.64 -0.07 -9.22
C ARG A 217 9.46 1.02 -8.50
N PRO A 218 10.74 1.23 -8.82
CA PRO A 218 11.58 2.22 -8.16
C PRO A 218 11.32 3.67 -8.62
N ASP A 219 10.43 3.87 -9.60
CA ASP A 219 10.32 5.06 -10.44
C ASP A 219 9.06 5.90 -10.19
N ASP A 220 8.21 5.49 -9.25
CA ASP A 220 7.12 6.33 -8.73
C ASP A 220 7.50 7.04 -7.41
N ALA A 221 6.61 7.89 -6.89
CA ALA A 221 6.88 8.66 -5.68
C ALA A 221 7.22 7.80 -4.46
N PHE A 222 6.54 6.67 -4.27
CA PHE A 222 6.83 5.73 -3.18
C PHE A 222 8.14 4.99 -3.46
N GLY A 223 8.34 4.55 -4.71
CA GLY A 223 9.59 3.96 -5.19
C GLY A 223 10.82 4.83 -4.90
N TYR A 224 10.75 6.14 -5.16
CA TYR A 224 11.85 7.05 -4.84
C TYR A 224 12.14 7.16 -3.35
N VAL A 225 11.10 7.19 -2.49
CA VAL A 225 11.28 7.20 -1.03
C VAL A 225 11.94 5.89 -0.56
N MET A 226 11.50 4.76 -1.09
CA MET A 226 12.09 3.44 -0.84
C MET A 226 13.57 3.41 -1.26
N MET A 227 13.90 3.83 -2.49
CA MET A 227 15.27 3.82 -2.99
C MET A 227 16.19 4.72 -2.16
N ARG A 228 15.74 5.94 -1.81
CA ARG A 228 16.47 6.86 -0.93
C ARG A 228 16.75 6.26 0.45
N HIS A 229 15.81 5.51 1.01
CA HIS A 229 16.01 4.82 2.29
C HIS A 229 17.16 3.81 2.20
N PHE A 230 17.13 2.92 1.20
CA PHE A 230 18.16 1.90 1.01
C PHE A 230 19.54 2.50 0.70
N ASP A 231 19.59 3.59 -0.05
CA ASP A 231 20.82 4.36 -0.25
C ASP A 231 21.34 4.97 1.07
N LYS A 232 20.45 5.52 1.90
CA LYS A 232 20.80 6.14 3.19
C LYS A 232 21.37 5.13 4.19
N ILE A 233 20.81 3.92 4.25
CA ILE A 233 21.32 2.84 5.12
C ILE A 233 22.51 2.08 4.51
N GLN A 234 23.02 2.53 3.36
CA GLN A 234 24.17 1.93 2.67
C GLN A 234 23.96 0.46 2.24
N SER A 235 22.71 0.07 1.98
CA SER A 235 22.32 -1.25 1.48
C SER A 235 21.49 -1.10 0.20
N PRO A 236 22.07 -0.54 -0.88
CA PRO A 236 21.33 -0.16 -2.07
C PRO A 236 20.73 -1.39 -2.77
N LEU A 237 19.49 -1.25 -3.21
CA LEU A 237 18.83 -2.22 -4.08
C LEU A 237 19.46 -2.14 -5.47
N ARG A 238 20.23 -3.17 -5.85
CA ARG A 238 21.04 -3.17 -7.09
C ARG A 238 20.23 -3.64 -8.28
N ARG A 239 19.53 -4.76 -8.13
CA ARG A 239 18.84 -5.46 -9.24
C ARG A 239 17.61 -4.72 -9.73
N ILE A 240 16.92 -4.00 -8.84
CA ILE A 240 15.69 -3.26 -9.15
C ILE A 240 15.88 -2.19 -10.24
N LYS A 241 17.12 -1.70 -10.46
CA LYS A 241 17.42 -0.74 -11.53
C LYS A 241 17.18 -1.31 -12.92
N ASP A 242 17.41 -2.60 -13.08
CA ASP A 242 17.21 -3.32 -14.33
C ASP A 242 15.89 -4.11 -14.32
N LEU A 243 15.52 -4.65 -13.16
CA LEU A 243 14.34 -5.48 -12.96
C LEU A 243 13.30 -4.75 -12.12
N PHE A 244 12.78 -3.67 -12.68
CA PHE A 244 11.83 -2.78 -12.02
C PHE A 244 10.36 -3.23 -12.15
N THR A 245 10.06 -4.27 -12.94
CA THR A 245 8.71 -4.82 -13.12
C THR A 245 8.74 -6.33 -13.14
N ILE A 246 7.62 -6.97 -12.79
CA ILE A 246 7.44 -8.43 -12.91
C ILE A 246 7.74 -8.92 -14.33
N GLN A 247 7.37 -8.16 -15.36
CA GLN A 247 7.67 -8.50 -16.76
C GLN A 247 9.18 -8.55 -17.03
N LYS A 248 9.97 -7.61 -16.49
CA LYS A 248 11.43 -7.62 -16.64
C LYS A 248 12.08 -8.84 -15.97
N HIS A 249 11.58 -9.26 -14.81
CA HIS A 249 12.03 -10.50 -14.19
C HIS A 249 11.71 -11.72 -15.08
N ARG A 250 10.49 -11.78 -15.62
CA ARG A 250 10.07 -12.84 -16.55
C ARG A 250 11.00 -12.96 -17.74
N GLU A 251 11.26 -11.85 -18.42
CA GLU A 251 12.18 -11.80 -19.58
C GLU A 251 13.56 -12.39 -19.24
N VAL A 252 14.08 -12.14 -18.03
CA VAL A 252 15.37 -12.71 -17.60
C VAL A 252 15.31 -14.22 -17.38
N PHE A 253 14.26 -14.73 -16.73
CA PHE A 253 14.09 -16.17 -16.50
C PHE A 253 13.85 -16.92 -17.82
N GLU A 254 13.03 -16.39 -18.71
CA GLU A 254 12.77 -16.97 -20.04
C GLU A 254 14.05 -17.00 -20.88
N ALA A 255 14.85 -15.91 -20.87
CA ALA A 255 16.14 -15.88 -21.53
C ALA A 255 17.18 -16.86 -20.94
N LEU A 256 16.91 -17.42 -19.75
CA LEU A 256 17.69 -18.47 -19.12
C LEU A 256 17.08 -19.87 -19.32
N ASN A 257 16.07 -20.01 -20.19
CA ASN A 257 15.39 -21.27 -20.54
C ASN A 257 14.54 -21.89 -19.42
N TYR A 258 13.97 -21.08 -18.53
CA TYR A 258 12.89 -21.56 -17.65
C TYR A 258 11.59 -21.68 -18.46
N SER A 259 10.93 -22.84 -18.35
CA SER A 259 9.76 -23.19 -19.18
C SER A 259 8.48 -22.46 -18.78
N ASN A 260 8.36 -22.05 -17.52
CA ASN A 260 7.16 -21.41 -17.00
C ASN A 260 7.59 -20.36 -15.95
N VAL A 261 7.16 -19.11 -16.13
CA VAL A 261 7.52 -17.99 -15.25
C VAL A 261 6.28 -17.16 -14.90
N LEU A 262 5.91 -17.23 -13.63
CA LEU A 262 4.70 -16.66 -13.08
C LEU A 262 5.05 -15.67 -11.97
N GLY A 263 4.25 -14.63 -11.81
CA GLY A 263 4.46 -13.69 -10.71
C GLY A 263 3.50 -12.53 -10.71
N PHE A 264 3.33 -11.95 -9.53
CA PHE A 264 2.38 -10.88 -9.27
C PHE A 264 2.81 -10.09 -8.01
N ASP A 265 2.18 -8.94 -7.79
CA ASP A 265 2.45 -8.11 -6.62
C ASP A 265 1.68 -8.58 -5.37
N MET A 266 1.95 -7.96 -4.23
CA MET A 266 1.34 -8.38 -2.97
C MET A 266 -0.12 -7.96 -2.80
N ASN A 267 -0.64 -7.05 -3.64
CA ASN A 267 -2.08 -6.76 -3.66
C ASN A 267 -2.82 -7.94 -4.29
N PHE A 268 -2.30 -8.46 -5.40
CA PHE A 268 -2.83 -9.66 -6.02
C PHE A 268 -2.75 -10.87 -5.07
N PHE A 269 -1.63 -11.04 -4.35
CA PHE A 269 -1.51 -12.09 -3.34
C PHE A 269 -2.58 -11.95 -2.25
N TYR A 270 -2.75 -10.74 -1.69
CA TYR A 270 -3.76 -10.47 -0.67
C TYR A 270 -5.18 -10.79 -1.15
N GLU A 271 -5.52 -10.38 -2.38
CA GLU A 271 -6.84 -10.56 -2.96
C GLU A 271 -7.19 -12.04 -3.15
N HIS A 272 -6.29 -12.81 -3.75
CA HIS A 272 -6.58 -14.13 -4.31
C HIS A 272 -6.05 -15.31 -3.48
N TYR A 273 -5.06 -15.11 -2.60
CA TYR A 273 -4.42 -16.19 -1.84
C TYR A 273 -4.75 -16.17 -0.35
N LEU A 274 -5.35 -15.09 0.16
CA LEU A 274 -5.92 -15.06 1.50
C LEU A 274 -7.43 -15.16 1.41
N ASP A 275 -8.03 -16.13 2.10
CA ASP A 275 -9.47 -16.22 2.22
C ASP A 275 -10.05 -15.12 3.13
N GLU A 276 -11.37 -14.91 3.05
CA GLU A 276 -12.05 -13.87 3.83
C GLU A 276 -11.96 -14.10 5.36
N CYS A 277 -11.85 -15.35 5.81
CA CYS A 277 -11.68 -15.68 7.23
C CYS A 277 -10.32 -15.18 7.73
N GLU A 278 -9.26 -15.43 6.98
CA GLU A 278 -7.90 -15.02 7.29
C GLU A 278 -7.70 -13.52 7.14
N LYS A 279 -8.28 -12.89 6.09
CA LYS A 279 -8.33 -11.42 5.96
C LYS A 279 -9.02 -10.80 7.18
N GLY A 280 -10.19 -11.33 7.57
CA GLY A 280 -10.92 -10.88 8.76
C GLY A 280 -10.14 -11.07 10.06
N ARG A 281 -9.44 -12.20 10.21
CA ARG A 281 -8.57 -12.46 11.37
C ARG A 281 -7.46 -11.42 11.46
N MET A 282 -6.72 -11.19 10.37
CA MET A 282 -5.65 -10.19 10.29
C MET A 282 -6.16 -8.78 10.66
N ILE A 283 -7.32 -8.38 10.13
CA ILE A 283 -7.92 -7.06 10.38
C ILE A 283 -8.25 -6.85 11.87
N ARG A 284 -8.62 -7.91 12.60
CA ARG A 284 -8.97 -7.84 14.03
C ARG A 284 -7.77 -7.79 14.98
N LEU A 285 -6.56 -8.15 14.53
CA LEU A 285 -5.38 -8.18 15.39
C LEU A 285 -5.02 -6.80 15.93
N GLU A 286 -5.15 -5.77 15.09
CA GLU A 286 -4.76 -4.40 15.44
C GLU A 286 -5.59 -3.37 14.69
N LEU A 287 -5.84 -2.23 15.35
CA LEU A 287 -6.38 -1.04 14.68
C LEU A 287 -5.40 -0.54 13.62
N PHE A 288 -5.94 -0.11 12.48
CA PHE A 288 -5.15 0.23 11.31
C PHE A 288 -5.76 1.40 10.55
N ASP A 289 -4.92 2.34 10.13
CA ASP A 289 -5.36 3.61 9.53
C ASP A 289 -4.50 4.10 8.35
N GLU A 290 -3.46 3.34 7.99
CA GLU A 290 -2.47 3.65 6.95
C GLU A 290 -2.74 2.88 5.64
N PHE A 291 -4.00 2.89 5.20
CA PHE A 291 -4.48 2.07 4.07
C PHE A 291 -3.72 2.31 2.77
N GLU A 292 -3.47 3.57 2.41
CA GLU A 292 -2.74 3.97 1.20
C GLU A 292 -1.33 3.37 1.21
N GLU A 293 -0.62 3.52 2.32
CA GLU A 293 0.75 3.03 2.48
C GLU A 293 0.82 1.52 2.39
N TRP A 294 -0.22 0.82 2.84
CA TRP A 294 -0.29 -0.64 2.75
C TRP A 294 -0.39 -1.11 1.30
N HIS A 295 -1.34 -0.58 0.55
CA HIS A 295 -1.50 -0.92 -0.86
C HIS A 295 -0.29 -0.50 -1.69
N LEU A 296 0.30 0.68 -1.42
CA LEU A 296 1.53 1.11 -2.07
C LEU A 296 2.69 0.17 -1.75
N LYS A 297 2.90 -0.19 -0.47
CA LYS A 297 3.89 -1.21 -0.11
C LYS A 297 3.65 -2.51 -0.86
N CYS A 298 2.39 -2.93 -1.01
CA CYS A 298 2.07 -4.16 -1.69
C CYS A 298 2.32 -4.11 -3.20
N SER A 299 2.10 -2.96 -3.86
CA SER A 299 2.43 -2.73 -5.27
C SER A 299 3.94 -2.72 -5.57
N HIS A 300 4.76 -2.46 -4.54
CA HIS A 300 6.21 -2.32 -4.63
C HIS A 300 6.99 -3.59 -4.24
N TYR A 301 6.28 -4.68 -3.96
CA TYR A 301 6.88 -5.99 -3.69
C TYR A 301 6.18 -7.04 -4.55
N CYS A 302 6.95 -7.96 -5.12
CA CYS A 302 6.43 -9.05 -5.92
C CYS A 302 6.88 -10.40 -5.39
N ILE A 303 6.12 -11.44 -5.76
CA ILE A 303 6.58 -12.82 -5.72
C ILE A 303 6.60 -13.35 -7.15
N ILE A 304 7.68 -14.02 -7.51
CA ILE A 304 7.90 -14.59 -8.84
C ILE A 304 8.40 -16.01 -8.67
N ALA A 305 7.83 -16.96 -9.41
CA ALA A 305 8.29 -18.33 -9.47
C ALA A 305 8.61 -18.72 -10.92
N ALA A 306 9.76 -19.36 -11.10
CA ALA A 306 10.19 -19.92 -12.38
C ALA A 306 10.44 -21.42 -12.24
N PHE A 307 10.05 -22.21 -13.24
CA PHE A 307 10.04 -23.67 -13.17
C PHE A 307 10.80 -24.31 -14.33
N THR A 308 11.39 -25.48 -14.10
CA THR A 308 12.08 -26.31 -15.08
C THR A 308 11.89 -27.79 -14.77
N GLY A 309 11.83 -28.64 -15.81
CA GLY A 309 11.78 -30.10 -15.67
C GLY A 309 10.43 -30.66 -15.21
N LEU A 310 10.45 -31.80 -14.50
CA LEU A 310 9.26 -32.52 -14.00
C LEU A 310 8.33 -31.63 -13.17
N LEU A 311 8.88 -30.65 -12.45
CA LEU A 311 8.09 -29.70 -11.67
C LEU A 311 7.08 -28.93 -12.54
N THR A 312 7.41 -28.71 -13.80
CA THR A 312 6.49 -28.16 -14.80
C THR A 312 5.38 -29.15 -15.13
N ASN A 313 5.73 -30.43 -15.29
CA ASN A 313 4.82 -31.50 -15.72
C ASN A 313 3.87 -31.99 -14.61
N CYS A 314 4.29 -31.92 -13.34
CA CYS A 314 3.43 -32.28 -12.19
C CYS A 314 2.45 -31.15 -11.80
N ASN A 315 2.33 -30.14 -12.65
CA ASN A 315 1.43 -29.00 -12.47
C ASN A 315 1.75 -28.14 -11.23
N LEU A 316 3.01 -28.16 -10.74
CA LEU A 316 3.42 -27.25 -9.66
C LEU A 316 3.15 -25.76 -9.99
N PRO A 317 3.39 -25.25 -11.21
CA PRO A 317 3.06 -23.87 -11.54
C PRO A 317 1.60 -23.52 -11.25
N ALA A 318 0.65 -24.35 -11.69
CA ALA A 318 -0.78 -24.11 -11.45
C ALA A 318 -1.20 -24.42 -10.01
N ARG A 319 -0.49 -25.27 -9.26
CA ARG A 319 -0.77 -25.49 -7.83
C ARG A 319 -0.26 -24.33 -6.98
N MET A 320 0.95 -23.86 -7.27
CA MET A 320 1.57 -22.76 -6.55
C MET A 320 0.83 -21.47 -6.87
N PHE A 321 0.50 -21.22 -8.14
CA PHE A 321 -0.21 -20.03 -8.56
C PHE A 321 -1.46 -20.32 -9.42
N PRO A 322 -2.54 -20.89 -8.82
CA PRO A 322 -3.75 -21.30 -9.55
C PRO A 322 -4.54 -20.14 -10.13
N TYR A 323 -4.47 -18.97 -9.48
CA TYR A 323 -5.18 -17.78 -9.89
C TYR A 323 -4.37 -16.91 -10.85
N TYR A 324 -3.18 -17.38 -11.27
CA TYR A 324 -2.42 -16.66 -12.26
C TYR A 324 -3.17 -16.70 -13.60
N ALA A 325 -3.88 -15.63 -13.93
CA ALA A 325 -4.21 -15.35 -15.31
C ALA A 325 -2.94 -14.82 -15.97
N PRO A 326 -2.39 -15.45 -17.03
CA PRO A 326 -1.59 -14.67 -17.97
C PRO A 326 -2.41 -13.44 -18.32
N PRO A 327 -1.82 -12.23 -18.39
CA PRO A 327 -2.57 -11.04 -18.77
C PRO A 327 -3.36 -11.43 -20.01
N GLU A 328 -4.70 -11.44 -19.93
CA GLU A 328 -5.50 -11.68 -21.12
C GLU A 328 -4.98 -10.70 -22.17
N ASP A 329 -4.79 -11.15 -23.41
CA ASP A 329 -4.51 -10.30 -24.56
C ASP A 329 -5.65 -9.29 -24.85
N GLN A 330 -6.48 -8.98 -23.85
CA GLN A 330 -7.18 -7.72 -23.78
C GLN A 330 -6.17 -6.69 -23.29
N PRO A 331 -5.54 -5.91 -24.20
CA PRO A 331 -4.85 -4.72 -23.75
C PRO A 331 -5.83 -3.97 -22.83
N PRO A 332 -5.38 -3.42 -21.68
CA PRO A 332 -6.21 -2.45 -20.98
C PRO A 332 -6.69 -1.49 -22.06
N GLN A 333 -8.00 -1.42 -22.32
CA GLN A 333 -8.49 -0.57 -23.41
C GLN A 333 -7.85 0.78 -23.16
N PRO A 334 -7.02 1.29 -24.08
CA PRO A 334 -6.16 2.40 -23.77
C PRO A 334 -7.09 3.52 -23.36
N LEU A 335 -7.05 3.87 -22.07
CA LEU A 335 -7.61 5.12 -21.65
C LEU A 335 -6.96 6.15 -22.56
N SER A 336 -7.77 6.93 -23.28
CA SER A 336 -7.23 8.05 -24.01
C SER A 336 -6.55 8.94 -22.99
N TYR A 337 -5.22 9.00 -23.05
CA TYR A 337 -4.42 9.82 -22.17
C TYR A 337 -4.01 11.08 -22.90
N THR A 338 -4.35 12.23 -22.32
CA THR A 338 -3.81 13.52 -22.75
C THR A 338 -2.70 13.91 -21.77
N PRO A 339 -1.47 14.20 -22.23
CA PRO A 339 -0.44 14.76 -21.37
C PRO A 339 -0.89 16.09 -20.77
N THR A 340 -0.55 16.35 -19.51
CA THR A 340 -0.79 17.63 -18.86
C THR A 340 0.48 18.17 -18.20
N THR A 341 0.54 19.48 -17.97
CA THR A 341 1.64 20.14 -17.27
C THR A 341 1.27 20.42 -15.82
N LEU A 342 2.19 20.12 -14.91
CA LEU A 342 2.08 20.46 -13.50
C LEU A 342 2.89 21.72 -13.23
N ASN A 343 2.26 22.72 -12.62
CA ASN A 343 2.97 23.89 -12.11
C ASN A 343 3.17 23.73 -10.60
N GLU A 344 4.42 23.70 -10.15
CA GLU A 344 4.74 23.74 -8.72
C GLU A 344 4.67 25.19 -8.23
N GLU A 345 3.66 25.51 -7.42
CA GLU A 345 3.58 26.81 -6.76
C GLU A 345 4.69 26.93 -5.72
N GLN A 346 5.26 28.13 -5.55
CA GLN A 346 6.23 28.41 -4.49
C GLN A 346 5.57 28.53 -3.10
N LEU A 347 4.71 27.57 -2.77
CA LEU A 347 3.95 27.49 -1.53
C LEU A 347 4.24 26.19 -0.80
N GLU A 348 4.98 26.28 0.30
CA GLU A 348 5.27 25.11 1.12
C GLU A 348 4.09 24.76 2.03
N VAL A 349 3.56 23.54 1.88
CA VAL A 349 2.43 23.06 2.70
C VAL A 349 2.87 21.90 3.60
N LYS A 350 3.66 20.96 3.06
CA LYS A 350 4.30 19.84 3.78
C LYS A 350 3.38 19.17 4.83
N ARG A 351 2.15 18.84 4.41
CA ARG A 351 1.15 18.14 5.24
C ARG A 351 0.27 17.21 4.42
N PHE A 352 -0.31 16.22 5.09
CA PHE A 352 -1.29 15.29 4.51
C PHE A 352 -2.41 14.97 5.50
N GLY A 353 -3.53 14.43 5.02
CA GLY A 353 -4.69 14.05 5.84
C GLY A 353 -5.49 15.24 6.39
N HIS A 354 -5.25 16.44 5.86
CA HIS A 354 -5.96 17.67 6.17
C HIS A 354 -7.22 17.81 5.29
N ARG A 355 -8.03 18.83 5.57
CA ARG A 355 -9.15 19.24 4.71
C ARG A 355 -9.06 20.71 4.37
N CYS A 356 -9.48 21.07 3.17
CA CYS A 356 -9.58 22.46 2.75
C CYS A 356 -11.02 22.80 2.36
N VAL A 357 -11.42 24.03 2.62
CA VAL A 357 -12.72 24.60 2.27
C VAL A 357 -12.53 25.94 1.60
N GLN A 358 -13.36 26.21 0.58
CA GLN A 358 -13.41 27.53 -0.04
C GLN A 358 -14.18 28.49 0.87
N LEU A 359 -13.59 29.64 1.18
CA LEU A 359 -14.19 30.71 1.98
C LEU A 359 -14.82 31.77 1.08
N THR A 360 -14.07 32.23 0.08
CA THR A 360 -14.48 33.17 -0.96
C THR A 360 -13.95 32.67 -2.30
N ASN A 361 -14.22 33.37 -3.40
CA ASN A 361 -13.74 32.93 -4.73
C ASN A 361 -12.23 32.65 -4.75
N ASN A 362 -11.43 33.47 -4.05
CA ASN A 362 -9.96 33.39 -4.10
C ASN A 362 -9.32 32.90 -2.80
N GLN A 363 -10.09 32.63 -1.73
CA GLN A 363 -9.54 32.22 -0.44
C GLN A 363 -10.01 30.83 -0.04
N PHE A 364 -9.05 30.02 0.40
CA PHE A 364 -9.25 28.66 0.87
C PHE A 364 -8.61 28.49 2.24
N LEU A 365 -9.30 27.80 3.13
CA LEU A 365 -8.78 27.47 4.45
C LEU A 365 -8.52 25.98 4.53
N CYS A 366 -7.29 25.60 4.83
CA CYS A 366 -6.89 24.23 5.11
C CYS A 366 -6.71 24.03 6.62
N MET A 367 -7.31 22.97 7.17
CA MET A 367 -7.32 22.69 8.61
C MET A 367 -6.94 21.24 8.90
N GLY A 368 -6.32 21.03 10.07
CA GLY A 368 -5.86 19.73 10.53
C GLY A 368 -4.71 19.17 9.68
N GLY A 369 -4.55 17.86 9.70
CA GLY A 369 -3.49 17.15 8.99
C GLY A 369 -2.29 16.80 9.85
N PHE A 370 -1.43 15.97 9.28
CA PHE A 370 -0.12 15.61 9.81
C PHE A 370 0.91 16.34 8.96
N GLY A 371 1.87 17.01 9.58
CA GLY A 371 2.83 17.81 8.83
C GLY A 371 4.03 18.25 9.66
N VAL A 372 4.89 19.02 9.01
CA VAL A 372 6.18 19.46 9.56
C VAL A 372 5.99 20.61 10.54
N THR A 373 6.74 20.60 11.65
CA THR A 373 6.79 21.68 12.65
C THR A 373 7.98 22.61 12.42
N PRO A 374 7.97 23.84 12.97
CA PRO A 374 9.05 24.82 12.75
C PRO A 374 10.45 24.34 13.15
N ASP A 375 10.56 23.40 14.10
CA ASP A 375 11.80 22.76 14.55
C ASP A 375 12.26 21.60 13.66
N GLY A 376 11.56 21.32 12.55
CA GLY A 376 11.90 20.26 11.60
C GLY A 376 11.37 18.87 11.97
N GLY A 377 10.68 18.75 13.11
CA GLY A 377 9.90 17.56 13.46
C GLY A 377 8.62 17.44 12.63
N HIS A 378 7.79 16.44 12.92
CA HIS A 378 6.45 16.35 12.35
C HIS A 378 5.45 15.77 13.36
N LYS A 379 4.22 16.25 13.31
CA LYS A 379 3.12 15.84 14.18
C LYS A 379 1.76 16.14 13.54
N ARG A 380 0.67 15.76 14.22
CA ARG A 380 -0.65 16.33 13.91
C ARG A 380 -0.65 17.83 14.20
N LEU A 381 -1.13 18.60 13.25
CA LEU A 381 -1.09 20.05 13.29
C LEU A 381 -2.40 20.60 13.85
N ASN A 382 -2.28 21.48 14.83
CA ASN A 382 -3.35 22.31 15.40
C ASN A 382 -3.40 23.70 14.75
N THR A 383 -2.84 23.82 13.54
CA THR A 383 -2.72 25.07 12.79
C THR A 383 -3.31 24.93 11.41
N GLY A 384 -3.98 25.98 10.97
CA GLY A 384 -4.56 26.11 9.63
C GLY A 384 -3.64 26.84 8.67
N LEU A 385 -3.95 26.73 7.39
CA LEU A 385 -3.31 27.47 6.32
C LEU A 385 -4.40 28.16 5.51
N LEU A 386 -4.40 29.49 5.51
CA LEU A 386 -5.19 30.29 4.59
C LEU A 386 -4.41 30.43 3.29
N ILE A 387 -4.91 29.84 2.22
CA ILE A 387 -4.38 29.95 0.86
C ILE A 387 -5.18 31.02 0.13
N ASN A 388 -4.52 32.11 -0.24
CA ASN A 388 -5.06 33.07 -1.20
C ASN A 388 -4.57 32.69 -2.59
N SER A 389 -5.46 32.59 -3.57
CA SER A 389 -5.20 32.16 -4.95
C SER A 389 -5.17 33.31 -5.97
N ASN A 390 -4.99 34.55 -5.49
CA ASN A 390 -4.62 35.71 -6.33
C ASN A 390 -3.30 35.45 -7.12
N ASP A 391 -2.89 36.38 -8.00
CA ASP A 391 -1.70 36.31 -8.88
C ASP A 391 -0.46 35.61 -8.28
N VAL A 392 -0.16 35.90 -7.02
CA VAL A 392 0.87 35.21 -6.24
C VAL A 392 0.18 34.54 -5.08
N PRO A 393 0.03 33.21 -5.09
CA PRO A 393 -0.67 32.57 -4.00
C PRO A 393 0.17 32.66 -2.71
N LYS A 394 -0.51 32.90 -1.58
CA LYS A 394 0.11 33.14 -0.27
C LYS A 394 -0.53 32.27 0.79
N CYS A 395 0.30 31.74 1.70
CA CYS A 395 -0.12 30.96 2.86
C CYS A 395 0.03 31.77 4.15
N THR A 396 -1.06 31.97 4.89
CA THR A 396 -1.02 32.54 6.25
C THR A 396 -1.40 31.47 7.26
N GLN A 397 -0.61 31.34 8.32
CA GLN A 397 -0.92 30.39 9.40
C GLN A 397 -2.09 30.90 10.25
N ILE A 398 -3.04 30.01 10.53
CA ILE A 398 -4.16 30.25 11.45
C ILE A 398 -3.95 29.40 12.70
N ASN A 399 -4.09 29.98 13.89
CA ASN A 399 -3.88 29.28 15.16
C ASN A 399 -5.21 28.77 15.76
N GLU A 400 -5.12 28.00 16.85
CA GLU A 400 -6.26 27.53 17.67
C GLU A 400 -7.24 26.58 16.97
N LEU A 401 -6.73 25.61 16.22
CA LEU A 401 -7.56 24.56 15.61
C LEU A 401 -7.39 23.21 16.33
N ASP A 402 -8.38 22.34 16.22
CA ASP A 402 -8.26 20.96 16.70
C ASP A 402 -7.20 20.19 15.87
N ASP A 403 -6.39 19.35 16.53
CA ASP A 403 -5.32 18.52 15.92
C ASP A 403 -5.88 17.25 15.25
N VAL A 404 -6.63 17.41 14.17
CA VAL A 404 -7.46 16.34 13.58
C VAL A 404 -6.92 15.82 12.25
N LEU A 405 -7.16 14.54 11.95
CA LEU A 405 -6.97 13.94 10.64
C LEU A 405 -8.30 13.45 10.07
N TYR A 406 -8.45 13.56 8.75
CA TYR A 406 -9.54 12.92 7.98
C TYR A 406 -10.96 13.26 8.47
N ASN A 407 -11.16 14.50 8.94
CA ASN A 407 -12.48 15.07 9.14
C ASN A 407 -13.16 15.34 7.77
N SER A 408 -14.40 15.80 7.80
CA SER A 408 -15.02 16.49 6.66
C SER A 408 -15.20 17.97 6.96
N ILE A 409 -15.06 18.80 5.93
CA ILE A 409 -15.40 20.21 5.98
C ILE A 409 -16.30 20.49 4.78
N THR A 410 -17.48 21.03 5.04
CA THR A 410 -18.47 21.36 4.00
C THR A 410 -18.78 22.84 4.03
N ARG A 411 -18.62 23.53 2.89
CA ARG A 411 -18.96 24.96 2.78
C ARG A 411 -20.46 25.16 2.94
N LEU A 412 -20.87 26.16 3.72
CA LEU A 412 -22.27 26.57 3.88
C LEU A 412 -22.56 27.89 3.15
N SER A 413 -21.70 28.88 3.36
CA SER A 413 -21.74 30.19 2.69
C SER A 413 -20.32 30.77 2.68
N ASP A 414 -20.21 32.05 2.30
CA ASP A 414 -18.96 32.77 2.50
C ASP A 414 -18.62 32.78 3.98
N ASN A 415 -17.37 32.45 4.28
CA ASN A 415 -16.80 32.39 5.62
C ASN A 415 -17.50 31.45 6.62
N ARG A 416 -18.50 30.66 6.21
CA ARG A 416 -19.20 29.68 7.07
C ARG A 416 -19.06 28.28 6.53
N PHE A 417 -18.68 27.35 7.39
CA PHE A 417 -18.52 25.95 7.03
C PHE A 417 -18.89 25.03 8.18
N PHE A 418 -19.27 23.81 7.83
CA PHE A 418 -19.62 22.74 8.76
C PHE A 418 -18.45 21.76 8.85
N VAL A 419 -17.99 21.48 10.07
CA VAL A 419 -16.95 20.48 10.34
C VAL A 419 -17.59 19.29 11.03
N LEU A 420 -17.21 18.07 10.64
CA LEU A 420 -17.69 16.84 11.27
C LEU A 420 -16.57 15.81 11.36
N GLY A 421 -16.45 15.21 12.54
CA GLY A 421 -15.72 13.97 12.74
C GLY A 421 -14.21 14.12 12.60
N GLY A 422 -13.58 13.05 12.11
CA GLY A 422 -12.13 12.92 12.07
C GLY A 422 -11.59 12.22 13.32
N ARG A 423 -10.26 12.14 13.40
CA ARG A 423 -9.59 11.42 14.48
C ARG A 423 -8.31 12.08 14.94
N LYS A 424 -7.95 11.82 16.19
CA LYS A 424 -6.59 12.04 16.70
C LYS A 424 -5.77 10.77 16.50
N SER A 425 -6.28 9.63 16.93
CA SER A 425 -5.65 8.31 16.76
C SER A 425 -6.67 7.31 16.22
N PRO A 426 -6.27 6.12 15.75
CA PRO A 426 -7.22 5.06 15.42
C PRO A 426 -8.19 4.71 16.56
N LYS A 427 -7.78 4.92 17.81
CA LYS A 427 -8.58 4.69 19.03
C LYS A 427 -9.45 5.89 19.42
N THR A 428 -9.20 7.06 18.85
CA THR A 428 -9.77 8.32 19.32
C THR A 428 -10.30 9.11 18.15
N THR A 429 -11.59 8.93 17.86
CA THR A 429 -12.35 9.81 16.97
C THR A 429 -12.76 11.08 17.71
N ILE A 430 -13.10 12.09 16.95
CA ILE A 430 -13.63 13.34 17.48
C ILE A 430 -15.13 13.34 17.20
N PRO A 431 -15.98 13.30 18.25
CA PRO A 431 -17.44 13.34 18.07
C PRO A 431 -17.95 14.72 17.65
N LYS A 432 -17.08 15.73 17.60
CA LYS A 432 -17.50 17.11 17.33
C LYS A 432 -18.06 17.24 15.91
N TYR A 433 -19.21 17.88 15.85
CA TYR A 433 -19.74 18.52 14.66
C TYR A 433 -20.22 19.91 15.02
N GLY A 434 -20.02 20.85 14.11
CA GLY A 434 -20.34 22.24 14.41
C GLY A 434 -20.21 23.14 13.20
N ILE A 435 -20.89 24.28 13.30
CA ILE A 435 -20.76 25.36 12.35
C ILE A 435 -19.63 26.26 12.83
N PHE A 436 -18.72 26.58 11.94
CA PHE A 436 -17.61 27.48 12.18
C PHE A 436 -17.73 28.70 11.27
N VAL A 437 -17.29 29.84 11.80
CA VAL A 437 -17.10 31.09 11.06
C VAL A 437 -15.62 31.43 11.01
N PHE A 438 -15.17 31.89 9.86
CA PHE A 438 -13.86 32.51 9.68
C PHE A 438 -13.99 34.03 9.57
N ASP A 439 -13.30 34.78 10.43
CA ASP A 439 -13.36 36.25 10.45
C ASP A 439 -12.13 36.95 9.85
N GLY A 440 -11.23 36.17 9.24
CA GLY A 440 -9.97 36.65 8.66
C GLY A 440 -8.74 36.17 9.43
N ASN A 441 -8.83 36.00 10.75
CA ASN A 441 -7.70 35.57 11.58
C ASN A 441 -8.03 34.38 12.47
N LEU A 442 -9.31 34.19 12.80
CA LEU A 442 -9.78 33.18 13.73
C LEU A 442 -10.85 32.29 13.10
N VAL A 443 -10.91 31.06 13.59
CA VAL A 443 -11.96 30.10 13.29
C VAL A 443 -12.74 29.87 14.56
N CYS A 444 -13.96 30.41 14.61
CA CYS A 444 -14.78 30.40 15.80
C CYS A 444 -15.96 29.44 15.63
N PRO A 445 -16.24 28.53 16.59
CA PRO A 445 -17.47 27.78 16.59
C PRO A 445 -18.65 28.74 16.82
N VAL A 446 -19.66 28.66 15.95
CA VAL A 446 -20.91 29.43 16.09
C VAL A 446 -22.00 28.59 16.74
N VAL A 447 -21.99 27.28 16.46
CA VAL A 447 -22.90 26.33 17.07
C VAL A 447 -22.14 25.06 17.40
N THR A 448 -22.02 24.80 18.69
CA THR A 448 -21.74 23.47 19.25
C THR A 448 -22.92 23.18 20.16
N LYS A 449 -23.88 22.34 19.74
CA LYS A 449 -24.79 21.77 20.74
C LYS A 449 -23.93 20.85 21.62
N ASP A 450 -23.96 21.09 22.93
CA ASP A 450 -23.43 20.18 23.93
C ASP A 450 -24.57 19.28 24.40
N ALA A 451 -24.23 18.04 24.71
CA ALA A 451 -25.11 16.88 24.85
C ALA A 451 -25.92 16.87 26.17
N GLU A 452 -26.60 17.96 26.52
CA GLU A 452 -27.39 18.05 27.76
C GLU A 452 -28.90 17.82 27.56
N THR A 453 -29.41 17.83 26.32
CA THR A 453 -30.82 17.49 26.06
C THR A 453 -30.96 15.99 25.81
N GLN A 454 -31.35 15.25 26.84
CA GLN A 454 -31.50 13.79 26.92
C GLN A 454 -32.53 13.17 25.94
N GLU A 455 -32.30 13.29 24.62
CA GLU A 455 -32.81 12.38 23.59
C GLU A 455 -32.16 12.75 22.23
N GLU A 456 -30.84 12.54 22.10
CA GLU A 456 -30.10 12.81 20.86
C GLU A 456 -29.82 11.54 20.05
N ILE A 457 -30.35 11.47 18.82
CA ILE A 457 -29.82 10.57 17.80
C ILE A 457 -28.44 11.11 17.37
N MET A 458 -27.38 10.68 18.06
CA MET A 458 -26.01 11.07 17.70
C MET A 458 -25.50 10.26 16.51
N VAL A 459 -25.01 10.98 15.49
CA VAL A 459 -24.20 10.38 14.41
C VAL A 459 -22.99 9.71 15.05
N VAL A 460 -22.82 8.42 14.78
CA VAL A 460 -21.66 7.67 15.28
C VAL A 460 -20.36 8.37 14.85
N SER A 461 -19.46 8.59 15.81
CA SER A 461 -18.16 9.20 15.57
C SER A 461 -17.39 8.43 14.50
N ARG A 462 -16.87 9.18 13.52
CA ARG A 462 -16.32 8.59 12.30
C ARG A 462 -15.24 9.48 11.66
N TRP A 463 -14.44 8.87 10.81
CA TRP A 463 -13.42 9.53 9.99
C TRP A 463 -13.39 8.91 8.59
N ARG A 464 -12.76 9.58 7.61
CA ARG A 464 -12.75 9.16 6.20
C ARG A 464 -14.14 9.00 5.55
N HIS A 465 -15.18 9.59 6.15
CA HIS A 465 -16.50 9.74 5.55
C HIS A 465 -16.51 10.85 4.49
N SER A 466 -17.58 10.89 3.69
CA SER A 466 -17.84 11.99 2.75
C SER A 466 -19.04 12.80 3.23
N ALA A 467 -19.00 14.12 2.99
CA ALA A 467 -20.11 15.00 3.26
C ALA A 467 -20.25 16.07 2.18
N VAL A 468 -21.49 16.41 1.80
CA VAL A 468 -21.82 17.44 0.80
C VAL A 468 -23.04 18.24 1.21
N LEU A 469 -23.08 19.52 0.82
CA LEU A 469 -24.27 20.36 0.96
C LEU A 469 -25.21 20.09 -0.22
N PHE A 470 -26.36 19.50 0.04
CA PHE A 470 -27.35 19.14 -0.97
C PHE A 470 -28.73 19.66 -0.55
N LYS A 471 -29.36 20.48 -1.39
CA LYS A 471 -30.68 21.10 -1.14
C LYS A 471 -30.80 21.75 0.26
N GLY A 472 -29.74 22.45 0.69
CA GLY A 472 -29.69 23.17 1.98
C GLY A 472 -29.40 22.30 3.20
N GLN A 473 -29.18 21.00 3.03
CA GLN A 473 -28.87 20.07 4.11
C GLN A 473 -27.53 19.36 3.85
N ILE A 474 -26.84 18.95 4.91
CA ILE A 474 -25.60 18.19 4.79
C ILE A 474 -25.94 16.71 4.69
N LEU A 475 -25.62 16.09 3.56
CA LEU A 475 -25.62 14.64 3.42
C LEU A 475 -24.27 14.07 3.85
N LEU A 476 -24.32 13.00 4.62
CA LEU A 476 -23.16 12.31 5.19
C LEU A 476 -23.25 10.82 4.90
N PHE A 477 -22.19 10.24 4.34
CA PHE A 477 -22.16 8.81 4.02
C PHE A 477 -20.84 8.13 4.44
N GLY A 478 -20.98 6.93 5.00
CA GLY A 478 -19.91 5.99 5.26
C GLY A 478 -18.88 6.46 6.30
N GLY A 479 -17.64 6.03 6.11
CA GLY A 479 -16.53 6.28 7.03
C GLY A 479 -16.19 5.09 7.92
N VAL A 480 -15.23 5.30 8.81
CA VAL A 480 -14.71 4.28 9.75
C VAL A 480 -14.87 4.77 11.19
N THR A 481 -15.21 3.87 12.10
CA THR A 481 -15.34 4.10 13.55
C THR A 481 -14.08 3.71 14.31
N THR A 482 -14.02 3.97 15.62
CA THR A 482 -12.88 3.58 16.48
C THR A 482 -12.74 2.08 16.70
N ASP A 483 -13.84 1.32 16.53
CA ASP A 483 -13.86 -0.15 16.58
C ASP A 483 -13.62 -0.78 15.20
N ASN A 484 -13.07 -0.01 14.25
CA ASN A 484 -12.69 -0.45 12.91
C ASN A 484 -13.86 -0.95 12.03
N ARG A 485 -15.10 -0.61 12.39
CA ARG A 485 -16.26 -0.87 11.52
C ARG A 485 -16.27 0.14 10.39
N THR A 486 -16.48 -0.35 9.18
CA THR A 486 -16.81 0.49 8.02
C THR A 486 -18.32 0.67 7.98
N LEU A 487 -18.76 1.91 7.73
CA LEU A 487 -20.17 2.27 7.81
C LEU A 487 -20.81 2.33 6.42
N ASN A 488 -22.10 2.01 6.35
CA ASN A 488 -22.95 2.13 5.17
C ASN A 488 -24.16 3.04 5.38
N ASP A 489 -24.22 3.74 6.51
CA ASP A 489 -25.34 4.60 6.85
C ASP A 489 -25.28 5.95 6.12
N LEU A 490 -26.44 6.39 5.65
CA LEU A 490 -26.64 7.71 5.07
C LEU A 490 -27.37 8.59 6.10
N TRP A 491 -26.87 9.79 6.31
CA TRP A 491 -27.44 10.75 7.24
C TRP A 491 -27.69 12.08 6.55
N CYS A 492 -28.68 12.79 7.05
CA CYS A 492 -28.93 14.16 6.67
C CYS A 492 -28.97 15.04 7.91
N ILE A 493 -28.25 16.15 7.84
CA ILE A 493 -28.10 17.11 8.92
C ILE A 493 -28.64 18.45 8.42
N ASP A 494 -29.70 18.93 9.07
CA ASP A 494 -30.18 20.28 8.87
C ASP A 494 -29.33 21.23 9.72
N VAL A 495 -28.58 22.10 9.04
CA VAL A 495 -27.67 23.07 9.67
C VAL A 495 -28.40 24.24 10.33
N ASN A 496 -29.64 24.53 9.91
CA ASN A 496 -30.42 25.64 10.46
C ASN A 496 -31.22 25.20 11.68
N GLY A 497 -31.94 24.07 11.56
CA GLY A 497 -32.70 23.47 12.66
C GLY A 497 -31.84 22.67 13.65
N LEU A 498 -30.58 22.38 13.29
CA LEU A 498 -29.67 21.53 14.07
C LEU A 498 -30.30 20.18 14.41
N THR A 499 -30.96 19.59 13.41
CA THR A 499 -31.58 18.27 13.50
C THR A 499 -30.83 17.28 12.63
N VAL A 500 -30.80 16.03 13.07
CA VAL A 500 -30.14 14.95 12.36
C VAL A 500 -31.12 13.81 12.16
N ARG A 501 -31.17 13.29 10.94
CA ARG A 501 -32.01 12.14 10.59
C ARG A 501 -31.21 11.11 9.80
N LYS A 502 -31.35 9.84 10.20
CA LYS A 502 -30.86 8.72 9.39
C LYS A 502 -31.76 8.58 8.18
N ILE A 503 -31.17 8.28 7.02
CA ILE A 503 -31.89 8.10 5.77
C ILE A 503 -31.91 6.64 5.36
N SER A 504 -33.13 6.18 5.09
CA SER A 504 -33.38 4.98 4.32
C SER A 504 -33.39 5.33 2.84
N THR A 505 -32.87 4.45 2.03
CA THR A 505 -32.79 4.62 0.58
C THR A 505 -33.50 3.49 -0.13
N THR A 506 -34.18 3.81 -1.22
CA THR A 506 -34.81 2.84 -2.13
C THR A 506 -34.01 2.79 -3.43
N GLY A 507 -34.26 1.79 -4.29
CA GLY A 507 -33.69 1.74 -5.63
C GLY A 507 -33.08 0.39 -6.01
N ASP A 508 -32.27 0.41 -7.06
CA ASP A 508 -31.81 -0.81 -7.76
C ASP A 508 -30.64 -1.50 -7.05
N VAL A 509 -29.95 -0.80 -6.14
CA VAL A 509 -28.74 -1.27 -5.45
C VAL A 509 -28.68 -0.76 -4.00
N GLU A 510 -28.00 -1.51 -3.15
CA GLU A 510 -27.76 -1.13 -1.75
C GLU A 510 -26.49 -0.29 -1.58
N LEU A 511 -26.47 0.55 -0.54
CA LEU A 511 -25.24 1.20 -0.08
C LEU A 511 -24.39 0.17 0.67
N PHE A 512 -23.29 -0.24 0.05
CA PHE A 512 -22.26 -1.01 0.73
C PHE A 512 -21.41 -0.13 1.64
N ALA A 513 -20.94 -0.72 2.73
CA ALA A 513 -20.10 -0.06 3.71
C ALA A 513 -18.77 0.35 3.08
N ARG A 514 -18.46 1.65 3.12
CA ARG A 514 -17.23 2.17 2.52
C ARG A 514 -16.70 3.42 3.21
N HIS A 515 -15.41 3.65 3.06
CA HIS A 515 -14.75 4.89 3.45
C HIS A 515 -13.81 5.39 2.35
N SER A 516 -13.34 6.63 2.46
CA SER A 516 -12.41 7.24 1.49
C SER A 516 -12.91 7.22 0.03
N HIS A 517 -14.23 7.18 -0.14
CA HIS A 517 -14.91 7.49 -1.39
C HIS A 517 -15.08 9.01 -1.50
N THR A 518 -15.68 9.49 -2.58
CA THR A 518 -16.10 10.89 -2.69
C THR A 518 -17.59 11.02 -2.97
N MET A 519 -18.17 12.13 -2.55
CA MET A 519 -19.52 12.57 -2.90
C MET A 519 -19.42 13.92 -3.60
N SER A 520 -20.14 14.11 -4.71
CA SER A 520 -20.22 15.38 -5.42
C SER A 520 -21.65 15.69 -5.86
N VAL A 521 -22.07 16.94 -5.76
CA VAL A 521 -23.40 17.38 -6.23
C VAL A 521 -23.37 17.56 -7.74
N TRP A 522 -24.35 16.98 -8.44
CA TRP A 522 -24.51 17.08 -9.88
C TRP A 522 -25.87 17.70 -10.23
N LYS A 523 -25.85 18.76 -11.05
CA LYS A 523 -27.03 19.53 -11.51
C LYS A 523 -27.96 20.01 -10.40
N LYS A 524 -27.47 20.16 -9.16
CA LYS A 524 -28.25 20.51 -7.94
C LYS A 524 -29.38 19.52 -7.58
N GLU A 525 -29.60 18.48 -8.38
CA GLU A 525 -30.69 17.52 -8.25
C GLU A 525 -30.22 16.16 -7.75
N ASN A 526 -28.95 15.84 -7.96
CA ASN A 526 -28.39 14.54 -7.64
C ASN A 526 -27.08 14.66 -6.88
N VAL A 527 -26.70 13.57 -6.20
CA VAL A 527 -25.36 13.38 -5.64
C VAL A 527 -24.75 12.14 -6.27
N VAL A 528 -23.52 12.27 -6.75
CA VAL A 528 -22.72 11.17 -7.29
C VAL A 528 -21.76 10.68 -6.21
N VAL A 529 -21.73 9.37 -5.97
CA VAL A 529 -20.79 8.70 -5.07
C VAL A 529 -19.86 7.84 -5.91
N TYR A 530 -18.55 7.95 -5.73
CA TYR A 530 -17.59 7.17 -6.50
C TYR A 530 -16.47 6.57 -5.64
N GLY A 531 -16.16 5.31 -5.93
CA GLY A 531 -15.05 4.56 -5.36
C GLY A 531 -15.22 4.26 -3.87
N GLY A 532 -14.09 4.12 -3.19
CA GLY A 532 -13.99 3.83 -1.77
C GLY A 532 -13.34 2.50 -1.46
N LEU A 533 -13.03 2.32 -0.17
CA LEU A 533 -12.46 1.11 0.38
C LEU A 533 -13.46 0.46 1.33
N GLU A 534 -13.65 -0.84 1.19
CA GLU A 534 -14.49 -1.68 2.04
C GLU A 534 -13.72 -2.22 3.25
N HIS A 535 -14.42 -2.81 4.20
CA HIS A 535 -13.81 -3.35 5.43
C HIS A 535 -12.70 -4.38 5.15
N SER A 536 -12.91 -5.25 4.16
CA SER A 536 -11.98 -6.29 3.72
C SER A 536 -10.86 -5.76 2.78
N MET A 537 -10.65 -4.44 2.72
CA MET A 537 -9.65 -3.78 1.87
C MET A 537 -9.91 -3.93 0.36
N HIS A 538 -11.11 -4.34 -0.04
CA HIS A 538 -11.51 -4.34 -1.45
C HIS A 538 -11.82 -2.91 -1.92
N LEU A 539 -11.29 -2.55 -3.09
CA LEU A 539 -11.50 -1.25 -3.71
C LEU A 539 -12.77 -1.29 -4.58
N SER A 540 -13.60 -0.27 -4.46
CA SER A 540 -14.79 -0.12 -5.30
C SER A 540 -14.49 0.70 -6.56
N ASN A 541 -15.12 0.32 -7.68
CA ASN A 541 -15.25 1.15 -8.87
C ASN A 541 -16.69 1.60 -9.14
N GLN A 542 -17.62 1.32 -8.22
CA GLN A 542 -19.01 1.68 -8.40
C GLN A 542 -19.18 3.19 -8.41
N MET A 543 -19.99 3.67 -9.35
CA MET A 543 -20.53 5.03 -9.34
C MET A 543 -22.02 4.96 -9.04
N LEU A 544 -22.43 5.55 -7.93
CA LEU A 544 -23.83 5.58 -7.49
C LEU A 544 -24.40 6.98 -7.69
N LEU A 545 -25.63 7.04 -8.18
CA LEU A 545 -26.43 8.25 -8.29
C LEU A 545 -27.50 8.23 -7.21
N LEU A 546 -27.46 9.23 -6.35
CA LEU A 546 -28.45 9.46 -5.31
C LEU A 546 -29.35 10.64 -5.74
N SER A 547 -30.63 10.36 -5.95
CA SER A 547 -31.65 11.34 -6.34
C SER A 547 -32.68 11.53 -5.24
N LEU A 548 -33.16 12.75 -5.02
CA LEU A 548 -34.27 13.01 -4.09
C LEU A 548 -35.56 13.21 -4.89
N LYS A 549 -36.48 12.26 -4.81
CA LYS A 549 -37.80 12.28 -5.47
C LYS A 549 -38.88 12.07 -4.42
N ASP A 550 -39.90 12.92 -4.41
CA ASP A 550 -41.05 12.83 -3.49
C ASP A 550 -40.67 12.71 -2.00
N GLY A 551 -39.56 13.34 -1.61
CA GLY A 551 -39.05 13.28 -0.23
C GLY A 551 -38.20 12.05 0.09
N GLU A 552 -38.08 11.10 -0.83
CA GLU A 552 -37.32 9.86 -0.66
C GLU A 552 -36.04 9.82 -1.50
N TYR A 553 -34.98 9.29 -0.89
CA TYR A 553 -33.69 9.14 -1.54
C TYR A 553 -33.64 7.82 -2.31
N HIS A 554 -33.51 7.94 -3.63
CA HIS A 554 -33.41 6.83 -4.56
C HIS A 554 -31.98 6.64 -5.03
N ILE A 555 -31.48 5.40 -5.03
CA ILE A 555 -30.13 5.05 -5.46
C ILE A 555 -30.18 4.26 -6.76
N LYS A 556 -29.31 4.62 -7.68
CA LYS A 556 -29.07 3.88 -8.91
C LYS A 556 -27.59 3.73 -9.18
N GLU A 557 -27.16 2.55 -9.61
CA GLU A 557 -25.80 2.37 -10.12
C GLU A 557 -25.70 2.93 -11.56
N MET A 558 -24.71 3.78 -11.77
CA MET A 558 -24.35 4.29 -13.09
C MET A 558 -23.40 3.29 -13.77
N LYS A 559 -23.91 2.56 -14.77
CA LYS A 559 -23.09 1.66 -15.59
C LYS A 559 -22.36 2.44 -16.69
N PHE A 560 -21.12 2.07 -16.92
CA PHE A 560 -20.23 2.65 -17.93
C PHE A 560 -19.93 1.62 -19.02
N GLN A 561 -19.59 2.09 -20.22
CA GLN A 561 -19.25 1.21 -21.35
C GLN A 561 -18.04 0.32 -21.03
N VAL A 562 -17.07 0.90 -20.34
CA VAL A 562 -15.91 0.22 -19.75
C VAL A 562 -15.99 0.43 -18.23
N PRO A 563 -15.72 -0.59 -17.39
CA PRO A 563 -15.70 -0.42 -15.95
C PRO A 563 -14.76 0.72 -15.54
N LEU A 564 -15.23 1.57 -14.62
CA LEU A 564 -14.37 2.61 -14.06
C LEU A 564 -13.20 1.97 -13.29
N PRO A 565 -12.08 2.71 -13.11
CA PRO A 565 -10.97 2.26 -12.27
C PRO A 565 -11.41 2.06 -10.82
N LYS A 566 -10.89 1.03 -10.15
CA LYS A 566 -11.14 0.79 -8.72
C LYS A 566 -10.22 1.69 -7.92
N ARG A 567 -10.77 2.60 -7.10
CA ARG A 567 -9.94 3.53 -6.32
C ARG A 567 -10.58 4.07 -5.06
N TYR A 568 -9.72 4.52 -4.15
CA TYR A 568 -10.11 5.24 -2.93
C TYR A 568 -9.09 6.33 -2.60
N ALA A 569 -9.41 7.17 -1.61
CA ALA A 569 -8.59 8.29 -1.15
C ALA A 569 -8.27 9.34 -2.23
N HIS A 570 -9.07 9.35 -3.30
CA HIS A 570 -9.09 10.41 -4.29
C HIS A 570 -9.92 11.58 -3.79
N THR A 571 -9.80 12.72 -4.45
CA THR A 571 -10.75 13.83 -4.34
C THR A 571 -11.53 13.97 -5.64
N SER A 572 -12.71 14.59 -5.60
CA SER A 572 -13.51 14.79 -6.80
C SER A 572 -14.28 16.10 -6.83
N HIS A 573 -14.57 16.55 -8.04
CA HIS A 573 -15.37 17.74 -8.34
C HIS A 573 -16.30 17.42 -9.51
N VAL A 574 -17.46 18.07 -9.56
CA VAL A 574 -18.36 18.00 -10.72
C VAL A 574 -18.53 19.40 -11.29
N VAL A 575 -18.20 19.55 -12.57
CA VAL A 575 -18.47 20.76 -13.35
C VAL A 575 -19.34 20.38 -14.53
N ASN A 576 -20.52 21.00 -14.61
CA ASN A 576 -21.52 20.67 -15.61
C ASN A 576 -21.84 19.16 -15.62
N ASP A 577 -21.43 18.45 -16.66
CA ASP A 577 -21.64 17.01 -16.83
C ASP A 577 -20.35 16.18 -16.71
N THR A 578 -19.26 16.80 -16.28
CA THR A 578 -17.95 16.16 -16.12
C THR A 578 -17.57 16.06 -14.65
N MET A 579 -17.32 14.84 -14.19
CA MET A 579 -16.71 14.57 -12.89
C MET A 579 -15.19 14.45 -13.05
N ILE A 580 -14.46 15.26 -12.28
CA ILE A 580 -13.00 15.31 -12.24
C ILE A 580 -12.58 14.54 -11.00
N VAL A 581 -11.79 13.48 -11.16
CA VAL A 581 -11.27 12.68 -10.05
C VAL A 581 -9.76 12.82 -10.00
N VAL A 582 -9.24 13.21 -8.84
CA VAL A 582 -7.83 13.56 -8.66
C VAL A 582 -7.16 12.56 -7.73
N GLY A 583 -6.17 11.83 -8.26
CA GLY A 583 -5.34 10.91 -7.51
C GLY A 583 -6.08 9.71 -6.90
N GLY A 584 -5.68 9.37 -5.68
CA GLY A 584 -6.11 8.18 -4.96
C GLY A 584 -5.17 6.99 -5.16
N VAL A 585 -5.57 5.84 -4.61
CA VAL A 585 -4.83 4.58 -4.71
C VAL A 585 -5.64 3.59 -5.54
N ASP A 586 -4.95 2.93 -6.47
CA ASP A 586 -5.43 1.85 -7.33
C ASP A 586 -4.47 0.66 -7.18
N THR A 587 -5.01 -0.54 -6.97
CA THR A 587 -4.24 -1.76 -6.72
C THR A 587 -4.07 -2.64 -7.95
N SER A 588 -4.75 -2.35 -9.06
CA SER A 588 -4.66 -3.14 -10.29
C SER A 588 -3.32 -2.95 -11.00
N GLY A 589 -2.65 -1.84 -10.74
CA GLY A 589 -1.44 -1.43 -11.45
C GLY A 589 -1.67 -1.07 -12.92
N GLN A 590 -2.93 -1.12 -13.41
CA GLN A 590 -3.31 -0.74 -14.78
C GLN A 590 -3.36 0.78 -14.95
N PHE A 591 -3.68 1.49 -13.87
CA PHE A 591 -3.81 2.94 -13.84
C PHE A 591 -2.71 3.56 -13.00
N SER A 592 -2.18 4.70 -13.46
CA SER A 592 -1.19 5.41 -12.67
C SER A 592 -1.88 6.07 -11.47
N THR A 593 -1.30 5.98 -10.28
CA THR A 593 -1.72 6.79 -9.12
C THR A 593 -1.50 8.29 -9.34
N ASN A 594 -0.83 8.66 -10.45
CA ASN A 594 -0.49 10.01 -10.89
C ASN A 594 -1.32 10.42 -12.11
N GLU A 595 -2.65 10.34 -12.02
CA GLU A 595 -3.55 10.77 -13.10
C GLU A 595 -4.78 11.53 -12.56
N ILE A 596 -5.40 12.31 -13.45
CA ILE A 596 -6.74 12.84 -13.27
C ILE A 596 -7.69 12.07 -14.18
N LEU A 597 -8.79 11.55 -13.66
CA LEU A 597 -9.86 11.01 -14.50
C LEU A 597 -10.89 12.09 -14.79
N LEU A 598 -11.23 12.23 -16.06
CA LEU A 598 -12.36 13.03 -16.53
C LEU A 598 -13.46 12.08 -16.94
N ILE A 599 -14.53 12.05 -16.17
CA ILE A 599 -15.67 11.13 -16.34
C ILE A 599 -16.85 11.92 -16.87
N ASP A 600 -17.34 11.55 -18.06
CA ASP A 600 -18.57 12.07 -18.64
C ASP A 600 -19.78 11.34 -18.03
N LEU A 601 -20.54 12.06 -17.21
CA LEU A 601 -21.69 11.53 -16.49
C LEU A 601 -22.91 11.27 -17.39
N ILE A 602 -22.99 11.92 -18.55
CA ILE A 602 -24.06 11.72 -19.54
C ILE A 602 -23.65 10.64 -20.53
N GLY A 603 -22.48 10.79 -21.16
CA GLY A 603 -21.95 9.88 -22.18
C GLY A 603 -21.53 8.51 -21.65
N ARG A 604 -21.34 8.37 -20.32
CA ARG A 604 -20.93 7.11 -19.66
C ARG A 604 -19.57 6.61 -20.14
N THR A 605 -18.67 7.56 -20.35
CA THR A 605 -17.29 7.35 -20.79
C THR A 605 -16.32 8.08 -19.86
N PHE A 606 -15.05 7.71 -19.89
CA PHE A 606 -14.02 8.40 -19.13
C PHE A 606 -12.68 8.38 -19.88
N ARG A 607 -11.82 9.33 -19.55
CA ARG A 607 -10.45 9.44 -20.05
C ARG A 607 -9.52 9.94 -18.96
N GLY A 608 -8.22 9.74 -19.15
CA GLY A 608 -7.20 10.16 -18.18
C GLY A 608 -6.41 11.37 -18.65
N LEU A 609 -6.03 12.25 -17.75
CA LEU A 609 -4.92 13.19 -17.94
C LEU A 609 -3.71 12.64 -17.21
N LYS A 610 -2.63 12.40 -17.97
CA LYS A 610 -1.41 11.79 -17.44
C LYS A 610 -0.45 12.88 -16.97
N PHE A 611 -0.04 12.82 -15.71
CA PHE A 611 1.00 13.70 -15.19
C PHE A 611 2.36 13.43 -15.86
N PRO A 612 3.26 14.44 -15.90
CA PRO A 612 4.63 14.23 -16.33
C PRO A 612 5.32 13.20 -15.43
N ALA A 613 6.45 12.67 -15.91
CA ALA A 613 7.26 11.75 -15.12
C ALA A 613 7.59 12.36 -13.75
N CYS A 614 7.45 11.55 -12.69
CA CYS A 614 7.67 11.98 -11.33
C CYS A 614 9.11 12.47 -11.16
N ASN A 615 9.29 13.70 -10.65
CA ASN A 615 10.60 14.28 -10.40
C ASN A 615 11.26 13.56 -9.20
N PRO A 616 12.40 12.84 -9.39
CA PRO A 616 13.05 12.11 -8.31
C PRO A 616 13.55 13.02 -7.19
N ALA A 617 13.76 14.31 -7.43
CA ALA A 617 14.19 15.28 -6.41
C ALA A 617 13.01 15.75 -5.53
N SER A 618 11.82 15.85 -6.10
CA SER A 618 10.60 16.32 -5.45
C SER A 618 9.41 15.41 -5.81
N PRO A 619 9.38 14.16 -5.30
CA PRO A 619 8.33 13.22 -5.65
C PRO A 619 6.97 13.72 -5.13
N LEU A 620 5.92 13.55 -5.93
CA LEU A 620 4.56 13.97 -5.62
C LEU A 620 3.66 12.75 -5.40
N MET A 621 3.01 12.70 -4.24
CA MET A 621 2.04 11.67 -3.86
C MET A 621 0.63 12.22 -3.91
N PHE A 622 -0.19 11.73 -4.83
CA PHE A 622 -1.57 12.16 -5.01
C PHE A 622 -2.57 11.35 -4.16
N HIS A 623 -2.22 11.10 -2.90
CA HIS A 623 -3.12 10.56 -1.87
C HIS A 623 -2.92 11.33 -0.55
N ASN A 624 -3.92 11.28 0.32
CA ASN A 624 -3.98 12.11 1.54
C ASN A 624 -3.83 13.63 1.26
N HIS A 625 -4.05 14.05 0.02
CA HIS A 625 -4.06 15.43 -0.44
C HIS A 625 -5.49 16.00 -0.36
N GLN A 626 -5.63 17.29 -0.64
CA GLN A 626 -6.91 17.90 -0.96
C GLN A 626 -6.81 18.62 -2.31
N SER A 627 -7.83 18.49 -3.17
CA SER A 627 -7.90 19.31 -4.37
C SER A 627 -8.98 20.39 -4.26
N LEU A 628 -8.71 21.53 -4.88
CA LEU A 628 -9.54 22.73 -4.90
C LEU A 628 -9.71 23.15 -6.35
N LEU A 629 -10.96 23.23 -6.82
CA LEU A 629 -11.25 23.64 -8.18
C LEU A 629 -11.67 25.11 -8.20
N LEU A 630 -10.91 25.92 -8.93
CA LEU A 630 -11.23 27.31 -9.25
C LEU A 630 -12.07 27.27 -10.53
N THR A 631 -13.29 27.79 -10.47
CA THR A 631 -14.26 27.80 -11.59
C THR A 631 -14.69 29.21 -12.00
N ARG A 632 -14.19 30.25 -11.33
CA ARG A 632 -14.45 31.64 -11.65
C ARG A 632 -13.12 32.37 -11.75
N GLY A 633 -12.89 33.05 -12.89
CA GLY A 633 -11.79 33.97 -13.04
C GLY A 633 -11.99 35.24 -12.23
N ARG A 634 -10.99 36.13 -12.29
CA ARG A 634 -11.05 37.51 -11.76
C ARG A 634 -12.29 38.24 -12.28
N GLU A 635 -12.73 39.29 -11.58
CA GLU A 635 -13.70 40.22 -12.17
C GLU A 635 -13.21 40.65 -13.58
N GLY A 636 -14.01 40.33 -14.61
CA GLY A 636 -13.68 40.61 -16.01
C GLY A 636 -12.96 39.50 -16.80
N CYS A 637 -12.67 38.32 -16.23
CA CYS A 637 -12.10 37.17 -16.94
C CYS A 637 -13.07 35.98 -16.93
N GLU A 638 -13.58 35.60 -18.11
CA GLU A 638 -14.69 34.64 -18.22
C GLU A 638 -14.32 33.16 -18.02
N LYS A 639 -13.04 32.77 -17.93
CA LYS A 639 -12.66 31.35 -17.81
C LYS A 639 -11.34 31.16 -17.06
N GLU A 640 -11.39 30.49 -15.91
CA GLU A 640 -10.24 29.73 -15.41
C GLU A 640 -10.78 28.43 -14.80
N GLY A 641 -10.57 27.31 -15.50
CA GLY A 641 -10.77 25.97 -14.95
C GLY A 641 -9.48 25.50 -14.31
N ARG A 642 -9.06 26.09 -13.19
CA ARG A 642 -7.75 25.77 -12.57
C ARG A 642 -7.94 24.86 -11.36
N LEU A 643 -7.22 23.74 -11.32
CA LEU A 643 -7.22 22.80 -10.20
C LEU A 643 -5.96 23.01 -9.36
N LEU A 644 -6.10 23.22 -8.06
CA LEU A 644 -5.01 23.21 -7.09
C LEU A 644 -5.03 21.89 -6.31
N VAL A 645 -3.88 21.28 -6.11
CA VAL A 645 -3.67 20.10 -5.26
C VAL A 645 -2.77 20.51 -4.10
N VAL A 646 -3.34 20.47 -2.90
CA VAL A 646 -2.72 20.94 -1.66
C VAL A 646 -2.27 19.74 -0.83
N GLY A 647 -0.98 19.72 -0.51
CA GLY A 647 -0.34 18.68 0.29
C GLY A 647 -0.43 17.29 -0.32
N GLY A 648 -0.41 16.27 0.54
CA GLY A 648 -0.30 14.85 0.16
C GLY A 648 1.00 14.22 0.66
N GLY A 649 1.02 12.89 0.67
CA GLY A 649 2.13 12.11 1.23
C GLY A 649 1.67 11.07 2.25
N GLY A 650 2.64 10.51 2.98
CA GLY A 650 2.42 9.48 3.98
C GLY A 650 3.70 8.85 4.51
N ASN A 651 3.57 7.82 5.35
CA ASN A 651 4.68 7.26 6.12
C ASN A 651 5.63 6.35 5.33
N CYS A 652 5.26 5.96 4.11
CA CYS A 652 6.06 5.16 3.17
C CYS A 652 6.64 3.89 3.81
N PHE A 653 5.77 3.10 4.45
CA PHE A 653 6.17 1.87 5.14
C PHE A 653 7.19 2.13 6.26
N SER A 654 8.36 1.50 6.20
CA SER A 654 9.48 1.73 7.12
C SER A 654 10.55 2.68 6.53
N PHE A 655 10.31 3.26 5.36
CA PHE A 655 11.31 4.00 4.61
C PHE A 655 11.45 5.45 5.09
N GLY A 656 10.36 6.02 5.60
CA GLY A 656 10.31 7.33 6.22
C GLY A 656 9.16 8.18 5.68
N THR A 657 8.67 9.11 6.50
CA THR A 657 7.55 9.96 6.12
C THR A 657 7.91 10.93 5.01
N HIS A 658 7.09 10.96 3.97
CA HIS A 658 7.18 11.89 2.85
C HIS A 658 6.03 12.89 2.88
N PHE A 659 6.33 14.13 2.50
CA PHE A 659 5.37 15.20 2.33
C PHE A 659 5.57 15.85 0.96
N ASN A 660 4.48 16.05 0.23
CA ASN A 660 4.51 16.92 -0.94
C ASN A 660 4.95 18.32 -0.49
N ARG A 661 5.98 18.85 -1.15
CA ARG A 661 6.60 20.11 -0.74
C ARG A 661 5.73 21.30 -1.12
N CYS A 662 5.32 21.34 -2.37
CA CYS A 662 4.59 22.45 -3.00
C CYS A 662 3.10 22.16 -3.16
N VAL A 663 2.32 23.22 -3.33
CA VAL A 663 1.00 23.14 -3.98
C VAL A 663 1.24 22.91 -5.47
N VAL A 664 0.48 22.01 -6.07
CA VAL A 664 0.54 21.74 -7.50
C VAL A 664 -0.70 22.34 -8.16
N SER A 665 -0.53 23.08 -9.26
CA SER A 665 -1.65 23.59 -10.04
C SER A 665 -1.68 23.02 -11.46
N LEU A 666 -2.90 22.86 -11.96
CA LEU A 666 -3.19 22.40 -13.32
C LEU A 666 -4.25 23.29 -13.95
N ASP A 667 -4.03 23.64 -15.21
CA ASP A 667 -5.05 24.28 -16.04
C ASP A 667 -5.88 23.20 -16.75
N LEU A 668 -7.19 23.26 -16.55
CA LEU A 668 -8.20 22.38 -17.13
C LEU A 668 -9.19 23.18 -17.98
N SER A 669 -8.86 24.42 -18.36
CA SER A 669 -9.77 25.31 -19.11
C SER A 669 -10.12 24.76 -20.50
N ASP A 670 -9.19 24.02 -21.13
CA ASP A 670 -9.44 23.33 -22.41
C ASP A 670 -10.22 22.02 -22.23
N GLU A 671 -10.21 21.47 -21.02
CA GLU A 671 -10.78 20.16 -20.69
C GLU A 671 -12.21 20.27 -20.16
N ILE A 672 -12.56 21.41 -19.56
CA ILE A 672 -13.84 21.66 -18.92
C ILE A 672 -14.44 22.93 -19.49
N LYS A 673 -15.58 22.81 -20.16
CA LYS A 673 -16.37 23.98 -20.58
C LYS A 673 -17.05 24.56 -19.35
N LEU A 674 -16.53 25.68 -18.85
CA LEU A 674 -17.24 26.54 -17.91
C LEU A 674 -18.36 27.26 -18.68
N THR A 675 -19.59 27.21 -18.16
CA THR A 675 -20.80 27.82 -18.74
C THR A 675 -21.30 28.95 -17.88
#